data_AF-A0A2V8GL96-F1
#
_entry.id   AF-A0A2V8GL96-F1
#
_cell.length_a   1.000
_cell.length_b   1.000
_cell.length_c   1.000
_cell.angle_alpha   90.00
_cell.angle_beta   90.00
_cell.angle_gamma   90.00
#
_symmetry.space_group_name_H-M   'P 1'
#
loop_
_entity.id
_entity.type
_entity.pdbx_description
1 polymer ?
#
loop_
_entity_poly.entity_id
_entity_poly.type
_entity_poly.pdbx_seq_one_letter_code
_entity_poly.pdbx_strand_id
1 'polypeptide(L)'
;MKRLLLLLLVAPVVLSGAVQQAPSPEPRAPSPDAKDEGIPVTSDLVKQKCSSCHKVDDKGRLTRISFRRTTPEGWEETIKRMVSLNNVKIEPSEAREVLRYLADRHGLAPEEAKPAAFEVERRQIDYKYTGDRDTEQTCIRCHSIGRAISQRRTKDEWELLIAMHRGYYPLSDFQAFRRGGPPPRDQAPGPDGRPPDNRHPMEKAVAHLSTAFPLITPEWSAWAATMRPPRLHGTWALAGYQLGKGPVFGRVIVDAQGGPDSGEFTTQATYTIPRTGERITRTGRAIVYTGYQWRGRSNDAANQHQLREVLFIDKDWRHAQGRWFAGAYDEFGIDVRLERVGNDPILLGVSQPAIRAGAAGQELHVFGANLPARAAASDFNLGPGVTVDRIVNTGADEVTLAVSVARDATPGRRAVFLAGATGEATVAVYDTIDFIKVSPQAGLARVGGANFPKEFQQFEAIAYANGPDGKPNTKDDIDLGLVDASWNIEEYTATYDDDDKDFVGTIDAKTGLFTPNLDGPNPKRKHGTNNYGDVWVVATYQASGSSTGSEQAPSTGSGQARLLKGRAHLLVTVPLYIKWDQADLFQAAGRDFLYLVPSAAVFALDAPTSAVLRVLAEATRPDDAVAAALADRFDPATVRAAIAELLQVRAIGYEHQPEDRAPRVLPMMPFPLSTMVLNVTNQCNLACTYCYEYGEDKIVDTEHGKQSKFMTEQTARDSVEFLLKESGASQTAHLTFFGGETLLNFPVLQATIAYARRRAAEVGKTIDFSLTTNATLLRPEIIEFLADNNVGVTISIDGPRDLQNKFRVFHTGAGSYDIVAPKIKALLRRHRSRPIGARVTLTSDTLDITRIYRHLTEDLGFWEVGFAPVTTSPNQQYAIGEHGFDRMLEQFRALARDFCDHVAENRHHGFSNVKDTLEEIHKGVSKAYPCGAGMGLLGVSTDGDVALCHRFAGSDAHKLGTVRDGIDRGAQTAFLEQHHIAEKTDCSRCWARPLCSGGCYHEAHVRYGTTLRPNLHYCEWIRGWTDTCLQIYGELSERNPEFLSRFDRDEVKAEAAL
;
A
#
# COMPACT_ATOMS: atom_id res chain seq x y z
N MET A 1 -12.36 -50.10 43.35
CA MET A 1 -11.42 -48.98 43.61
C MET A 1 -10.56 -48.77 42.37
N LYS A 2 -10.46 -47.52 41.88
CA LYS A 2 -9.56 -47.01 40.82
C LYS A 2 -9.18 -47.94 39.64
N ARG A 3 -9.89 -47.68 38.53
CA ARG A 3 -9.48 -47.56 37.10
C ARG A 3 -8.24 -48.33 36.59
N LEU A 4 -8.48 -49.12 35.56
CA LEU A 4 -7.52 -49.49 34.51
C LEU A 4 -8.14 -49.19 33.12
N LEU A 5 -7.28 -48.75 32.21
CA LEU A 5 -7.51 -48.36 30.81
C LEU A 5 -8.33 -49.37 29.98
N LEU A 6 -9.11 -48.86 29.01
CA LEU A 6 -9.10 -49.38 27.64
C LEU A 6 -9.61 -48.33 26.64
N LEU A 7 -8.91 -48.24 25.51
CA LEU A 7 -9.26 -47.44 24.32
C LEU A 7 -10.62 -47.86 23.75
N LEU A 8 -11.37 -46.90 23.22
CA LEU A 8 -12.45 -47.14 22.26
C LEU A 8 -12.45 -46.09 21.15
N LEU A 9 -12.39 -46.60 19.92
CA LEU A 9 -12.59 -45.89 18.66
C LEU A 9 -13.94 -45.16 18.65
N VAL A 10 -13.97 -43.94 18.11
CA VAL A 10 -15.18 -43.32 17.59
C VAL A 10 -14.88 -42.82 16.18
N ALA A 11 -15.47 -43.49 15.19
CA ALA A 11 -15.58 -43.01 13.82
C ALA A 11 -16.60 -41.87 13.75
N PRO A 12 -16.33 -40.76 13.04
CA PRO A 12 -17.37 -39.80 12.72
C PRO A 12 -18.02 -40.14 11.37
N VAL A 13 -19.34 -40.25 11.43
CA VAL A 13 -20.27 -40.35 10.30
C VAL A 13 -20.08 -39.13 9.39
N VAL A 14 -19.73 -39.37 8.13
CA VAL A 14 -19.71 -38.35 7.07
C VAL A 14 -21.15 -38.14 6.58
N LEU A 15 -21.77 -37.05 7.01
CA LEU A 15 -22.98 -36.53 6.38
C LEU A 15 -22.57 -35.84 5.07
N SER A 16 -22.83 -36.51 3.95
CA SER A 16 -22.73 -35.98 2.60
C SER A 16 -23.83 -34.93 2.35
N GLY A 17 -23.56 -33.68 2.72
CA GLY A 17 -24.28 -32.52 2.21
C GLY A 17 -23.48 -31.91 1.07
N ALA A 18 -23.93 -32.10 -0.17
CA ALA A 18 -23.35 -31.46 -1.34
C ALA A 18 -23.46 -29.93 -1.21
N VAL A 19 -22.34 -29.25 -0.94
CA VAL A 19 -22.25 -27.80 -1.09
C VAL A 19 -21.94 -27.55 -2.57
N GLN A 20 -22.97 -27.24 -3.35
CA GLN A 20 -22.80 -26.65 -4.68
C GLN A 20 -22.02 -25.34 -4.51
N GLN A 21 -20.77 -25.31 -4.99
CA GLN A 21 -20.04 -24.07 -5.21
C GLN A 21 -20.80 -23.27 -6.28
N ALA A 22 -21.29 -22.09 -5.88
CA ALA A 22 -21.81 -21.11 -6.82
C ALA A 22 -20.67 -20.68 -7.77
N PRO A 23 -20.96 -20.50 -9.08
CA PRO A 23 -19.96 -20.08 -10.06
C PRO A 23 -19.36 -18.73 -9.69
N SER A 24 -18.09 -18.53 -10.06
CA SER A 24 -17.44 -17.22 -10.04
C SER A 24 -18.28 -16.21 -10.83
N PRO A 25 -18.56 -15.01 -10.31
CA PRO A 25 -19.26 -14.00 -11.08
C PRO A 25 -18.37 -13.61 -12.26
N GLU A 26 -18.85 -13.82 -13.49
CA GLU A 26 -18.37 -13.08 -14.66
C GLU A 26 -18.37 -11.57 -14.34
N PRO A 27 -17.50 -10.75 -14.97
CA PRO A 27 -17.75 -9.31 -14.98
C PRO A 27 -19.17 -9.12 -15.49
N ARG A 28 -20.08 -8.72 -14.60
CA ARG A 28 -21.47 -8.50 -14.97
C ARG A 28 -21.45 -7.56 -16.15
N ALA A 29 -21.97 -8.02 -17.29
CA ALA A 29 -22.46 -7.10 -18.30
C ALA A 29 -23.34 -6.07 -17.55
N PRO A 30 -23.19 -4.76 -17.83
CA PRO A 30 -24.02 -3.76 -17.18
C PRO A 30 -25.47 -4.23 -17.25
N SER A 31 -26.14 -4.21 -16.10
CA SER A 31 -27.55 -4.56 -16.01
C SER A 31 -28.28 -3.91 -17.19
N PRO A 32 -29.26 -4.58 -17.85
CA PRO A 32 -30.12 -3.92 -18.82
C PRO A 32 -30.82 -2.67 -18.22
N ASP A 33 -30.89 -2.61 -16.89
CA ASP A 33 -31.39 -1.50 -16.07
C ASP A 33 -30.28 -0.60 -15.47
N ALA A 34 -29.02 -0.72 -15.92
CA ALA A 34 -27.95 0.17 -15.48
C ALA A 34 -28.30 1.58 -15.95
N LYS A 35 -28.80 2.39 -15.02
CA LYS A 35 -29.03 3.82 -15.24
C LYS A 35 -27.76 4.40 -15.87
N ASP A 36 -27.92 5.21 -16.89
CA ASP A 36 -26.84 5.91 -17.60
C ASP A 36 -26.19 6.94 -16.68
N GLU A 37 -25.48 6.44 -15.67
CA GLU A 37 -24.84 7.20 -14.60
C GLU A 37 -23.35 7.32 -14.91
N GLY A 38 -22.75 8.49 -14.72
CA GLY A 38 -21.32 8.70 -14.96
C GLY A 38 -21.02 10.09 -15.50
N ILE A 39 -19.91 10.67 -15.03
CA ILE A 39 -19.51 12.04 -15.36
C ILE A 39 -18.41 11.99 -16.41
N PRO A 40 -18.58 12.59 -17.60
CA PRO A 40 -17.59 12.54 -18.66
C PRO A 40 -16.30 13.27 -18.25
N VAL A 41 -15.16 12.72 -18.68
CA VAL A 41 -13.87 13.38 -18.52
C VAL A 41 -13.59 14.20 -19.78
N THR A 42 -13.40 15.50 -19.60
CA THR A 42 -13.17 16.49 -20.66
C THR A 42 -11.71 16.95 -20.74
N SER A 43 -10.88 16.65 -19.74
CA SER A 43 -9.45 16.98 -19.77
C SER A 43 -8.67 15.98 -20.63
N ASP A 44 -7.96 16.52 -21.62
CA ASP A 44 -7.04 15.73 -22.45
C ASP A 44 -5.87 15.19 -21.65
N LEU A 45 -5.35 15.95 -20.68
CA LEU A 45 -4.28 15.48 -19.80
C LEU A 45 -4.73 14.27 -18.97
N VAL A 46 -5.95 14.30 -18.41
CA VAL A 46 -6.50 13.14 -17.67
C VAL A 46 -6.66 11.94 -18.60
N LYS A 47 -7.21 12.13 -19.80
CA LYS A 47 -7.32 11.04 -20.78
C LYS A 47 -5.95 10.48 -21.13
N GLN A 48 -4.99 11.33 -21.47
CA GLN A 48 -3.64 10.95 -21.85
C GLN A 48 -2.94 10.15 -20.75
N LYS A 49 -3.05 10.57 -19.49
CA LYS A 49 -2.36 9.91 -18.36
C LYS A 49 -3.08 8.68 -17.81
N CYS A 50 -4.39 8.56 -18.02
CA CYS A 50 -5.19 7.50 -17.38
C CYS A 50 -5.73 6.44 -18.35
N SER A 51 -5.89 6.75 -19.64
CA SER A 51 -6.59 5.87 -20.61
C SER A 51 -5.85 4.59 -20.99
N SER A 52 -4.55 4.50 -20.68
CA SER A 52 -3.78 3.25 -20.84
C SER A 52 -4.40 2.09 -20.05
N CYS A 53 -5.03 2.38 -18.91
CA CYS A 53 -5.72 1.38 -18.10
C CYS A 53 -7.23 1.65 -17.98
N HIS A 54 -7.64 2.91 -17.98
CA HIS A 54 -9.04 3.30 -17.82
C HIS A 54 -9.71 3.48 -19.18
N LYS A 55 -10.45 2.45 -19.63
CA LYS A 55 -11.19 2.48 -20.91
C LYS A 55 -12.10 3.71 -20.98
N VAL A 56 -12.06 4.38 -22.12
CA VAL A 56 -12.90 5.53 -22.47
C VAL A 56 -14.10 5.02 -23.28
N ASP A 57 -15.32 5.40 -22.92
CA ASP A 57 -16.52 5.09 -23.70
C ASP A 57 -16.87 6.19 -24.71
N ASP A 58 -17.93 5.96 -25.49
CA ASP A 58 -18.44 6.87 -26.53
C ASP A 58 -18.91 8.23 -25.98
N LYS A 59 -19.23 8.32 -24.69
CA LYS A 59 -19.61 9.55 -23.99
C LYS A 59 -18.41 10.24 -23.33
N GLY A 60 -17.19 9.74 -23.54
CA GLY A 60 -15.97 10.28 -22.94
C GLY A 60 -15.84 9.98 -21.45
N ARG A 61 -16.54 8.97 -20.94
CA ARG A 61 -16.41 8.51 -19.55
C ARG A 61 -15.27 7.52 -19.46
N LEU A 62 -14.44 7.66 -18.42
CA LEU A 62 -13.38 6.70 -18.11
C LEU A 62 -13.88 5.72 -17.05
N THR A 63 -13.68 4.42 -17.28
CA THR A 63 -13.95 3.38 -16.28
C THR A 63 -13.34 3.75 -14.94
N ARG A 64 -14.05 3.48 -13.83
CA ARG A 64 -13.71 3.90 -12.46
C ARG A 64 -13.77 5.42 -12.21
N ILE A 65 -13.02 6.22 -12.97
CA ILE A 65 -12.86 7.67 -12.74
C ILE A 65 -14.19 8.40 -12.85
N SER A 66 -14.97 8.11 -13.89
CA SER A 66 -16.26 8.75 -14.16
C SER A 66 -17.38 8.36 -13.21
N PHE A 67 -17.17 7.34 -12.39
CA PHE A 67 -18.21 6.71 -11.58
C PHE A 67 -18.03 6.96 -10.07
N ARG A 68 -17.13 7.89 -9.71
CA ARG A 68 -16.91 8.36 -8.36
C ARG A 68 -16.69 9.87 -8.31
N ARG A 69 -16.96 10.45 -7.14
CA ARG A 69 -16.58 11.81 -6.75
C ARG A 69 -16.02 11.82 -5.32
N THR A 70 -15.10 12.74 -5.03
CA THR A 70 -14.51 12.89 -3.69
C THR A 70 -13.85 14.27 -3.51
N THR A 71 -13.31 14.53 -2.32
CA THR A 71 -12.56 15.74 -1.97
C THR A 71 -11.22 15.82 -2.72
N PRO A 72 -10.54 16.98 -2.73
CA PRO A 72 -9.19 17.11 -3.27
C PRO A 72 -8.24 16.07 -2.66
N GLU A 73 -8.28 15.89 -1.34
CA GLU A 73 -7.47 14.90 -0.63
C GLU A 73 -7.75 13.46 -1.11
N GLY A 74 -9.03 13.11 -1.34
CA GLY A 74 -9.39 11.78 -1.84
C GLY A 74 -8.91 11.50 -3.27
N TRP A 75 -8.85 12.54 -4.11
CA TRP A 75 -8.25 12.46 -5.44
C TRP A 75 -6.73 12.41 -5.39
N GLU A 76 -6.10 13.23 -4.53
CA GLU A 76 -4.66 13.22 -4.31
C GLU A 76 -4.18 11.83 -3.88
N GLU A 77 -4.83 11.22 -2.89
CA GLU A 77 -4.55 9.86 -2.41
C GLU A 77 -4.75 8.80 -3.51
N THR A 78 -5.71 9.02 -4.41
CA THR A 78 -5.91 8.11 -5.54
C THR A 78 -4.80 8.23 -6.55
N ILE A 79 -4.39 9.44 -6.92
CA ILE A 79 -3.29 9.68 -7.86
C ILE A 79 -2.01 9.08 -7.29
N LYS A 80 -1.69 9.36 -6.01
CA LYS A 80 -0.56 8.75 -5.29
C LYS A 80 -0.60 7.23 -5.34
N ARG A 81 -1.77 6.62 -5.14
CA ARG A 81 -1.94 5.17 -5.25
C ARG A 81 -1.72 4.66 -6.68
N MET A 82 -2.13 5.40 -7.71
CA MET A 82 -1.90 5.00 -9.10
C MET A 82 -0.43 5.10 -9.48
N VAL A 83 0.27 6.14 -9.01
CA VAL A 83 1.72 6.28 -9.20
C VAL A 83 2.47 5.14 -8.51
N SER A 84 2.13 4.86 -7.25
CA SER A 84 2.88 3.90 -6.43
C SER A 84 2.54 2.43 -6.68
N LEU A 85 1.27 2.09 -6.88
CA LEU A 85 0.85 0.69 -7.03
C LEU A 85 0.62 0.27 -8.47
N ASN A 86 0.35 1.23 -9.37
CA ASN A 86 0.01 0.95 -10.77
C ASN A 86 0.95 1.67 -11.76
N ASN A 87 2.08 2.19 -11.27
CA ASN A 87 3.18 2.78 -12.05
C ASN A 87 2.77 3.87 -13.05
N VAL A 88 1.71 4.64 -12.76
CA VAL A 88 1.33 5.78 -13.60
C VAL A 88 2.45 6.81 -13.61
N LYS A 89 3.00 7.13 -14.78
CA LYS A 89 4.01 8.17 -14.97
C LYS A 89 3.34 9.53 -15.14
N ILE A 90 3.50 10.41 -14.15
CA ILE A 90 2.94 11.76 -14.15
C ILE A 90 3.89 12.71 -13.42
N GLU A 91 4.21 13.84 -14.04
CA GLU A 91 5.08 14.85 -13.43
C GLU A 91 4.34 15.61 -12.31
N PRO A 92 5.05 16.19 -11.32
CA PRO A 92 4.40 16.92 -10.22
C PRO A 92 3.49 18.08 -10.68
N SER A 93 3.84 18.78 -11.76
CA SER A 93 2.99 19.83 -12.34
C SER A 93 1.72 19.26 -12.96
N GLU A 94 1.85 18.18 -13.75
CA GLU A 94 0.73 17.47 -14.37
C GLU A 94 -0.20 16.88 -13.30
N ALA A 95 0.35 16.33 -12.22
CA ALA A 95 -0.41 15.77 -11.11
C ALA A 95 -1.25 16.83 -10.40
N ARG A 96 -0.74 18.06 -10.23
CA ARG A 96 -1.51 19.19 -9.68
C ARG A 96 -2.66 19.59 -10.61
N GLU A 97 -2.44 19.59 -11.92
CA GLU A 97 -3.47 19.90 -12.90
C GLU A 97 -4.55 18.81 -12.98
N VAL A 98 -4.16 17.54 -12.99
CA VAL A 98 -5.07 16.39 -12.92
C VAL A 98 -5.87 16.42 -11.63
N LEU A 99 -5.21 16.65 -10.49
CA LEU A 99 -5.88 16.79 -9.19
C LEU A 99 -6.91 17.91 -9.22
N ARG A 100 -6.52 19.08 -9.72
CA ARG A 100 -7.41 20.24 -9.83
C ARG A 100 -8.62 19.93 -10.70
N TYR A 101 -8.41 19.38 -11.89
CA TYR A 101 -9.50 18.98 -12.79
C TYR A 101 -10.44 17.98 -12.12
N LEU A 102 -9.92 16.93 -11.49
CA LEU A 102 -10.74 15.89 -10.86
C LEU A 102 -11.47 16.43 -9.63
N ALA A 103 -10.85 17.28 -8.82
CA ALA A 103 -11.51 17.93 -7.70
C ALA A 103 -12.62 18.90 -8.16
N ASP A 104 -12.46 19.58 -9.29
CA ASP A 104 -13.46 20.51 -9.81
C ASP A 104 -14.62 19.76 -10.50
N ARG A 105 -14.32 18.77 -11.34
CA ARG A 105 -15.32 18.08 -12.17
C ARG A 105 -15.90 16.82 -11.54
N HIS A 106 -15.17 16.20 -10.63
CA HIS A 106 -15.57 15.02 -9.88
C HIS A 106 -15.45 15.27 -8.37
N GLY A 107 -15.74 16.51 -7.95
CA GLY A 107 -15.73 16.96 -6.57
C GLY A 107 -17.03 16.68 -5.81
N LEU A 108 -17.12 17.21 -4.60
CA LEU A 108 -18.34 17.17 -3.79
C LEU A 108 -19.01 18.54 -3.77
N ALA A 109 -20.35 18.58 -3.66
CA ALA A 109 -21.04 19.81 -3.29
C ALA A 109 -20.72 20.20 -1.82
N PRO A 110 -20.87 21.48 -1.44
CA PRO A 110 -20.62 21.93 -0.06
C PRO A 110 -21.37 21.10 1.00
N GLU A 111 -22.64 20.79 0.74
CA GLU A 111 -23.50 19.99 1.62
C GLU A 111 -23.00 18.54 1.76
N GLU A 112 -22.33 18.02 0.73
CA GLU A 112 -21.79 16.66 0.71
C GLU A 112 -20.45 16.54 1.43
N ALA A 113 -19.61 17.58 1.35
CA ALA A 113 -18.28 17.60 1.97
C ALA A 113 -18.33 17.94 3.46
N LYS A 114 -19.26 18.80 3.89
CA LYS A 114 -19.36 19.31 5.26
C LYS A 114 -19.40 18.21 6.34
N PRO A 115 -20.19 17.11 6.20
CA PRO A 115 -20.20 16.04 7.20
C PRO A 115 -18.85 15.32 7.38
N ALA A 116 -17.96 15.41 6.39
CA ALA A 116 -16.64 14.78 6.40
C ALA A 116 -15.50 15.78 6.64
N ALA A 117 -15.80 17.06 6.90
CA ALA A 117 -14.81 18.13 7.03
C ALA A 117 -13.77 17.84 8.13
N PHE A 118 -14.20 17.17 9.21
CA PHE A 118 -13.33 16.76 10.31
C PHE A 118 -12.13 15.91 9.86
N GLU A 119 -12.26 15.13 8.78
CA GLU A 119 -11.17 14.29 8.27
C GLU A 119 -10.03 15.15 7.69
N VAL A 120 -10.39 16.17 6.91
CA VAL A 120 -9.41 17.06 6.25
C VAL A 120 -8.92 18.17 7.19
N GLU A 121 -9.72 18.54 8.18
CA GLU A 121 -9.35 19.47 9.27
C GLU A 121 -8.54 18.79 10.39
N ARG A 122 -8.33 17.48 10.32
CA ARG A 122 -7.59 16.69 11.33
C ARG A 122 -8.22 16.74 12.72
N ARG A 123 -9.54 16.53 12.78
CA ARG A 123 -10.38 16.53 14.00
C ARG A 123 -11.01 15.16 14.24
N GLN A 124 -10.21 14.10 14.21
CA GLN A 124 -10.74 12.73 14.23
C GLN A 124 -11.51 12.39 15.51
N ILE A 125 -11.16 13.03 16.64
CA ILE A 125 -11.84 12.83 17.93
C ILE A 125 -13.20 13.55 18.03
N ASP A 126 -13.47 14.54 17.18
CA ASP A 126 -14.65 15.41 17.31
C ASP A 126 -15.91 14.82 16.63
N TYR A 127 -15.75 13.80 15.78
CA TYR A 127 -16.84 13.30 14.96
C TYR A 127 -17.31 11.89 15.36
N LYS A 128 -18.63 11.75 15.49
CA LYS A 128 -19.31 10.47 15.65
C LYS A 128 -20.24 10.23 14.47
N TYR A 129 -20.07 9.10 13.78
CA TYR A 129 -20.95 8.75 12.67
C TYR A 129 -22.24 8.13 13.18
N THR A 130 -23.37 8.72 12.83
CA THR A 130 -24.70 8.26 13.27
C THR A 130 -25.54 7.72 12.12
N GLY A 131 -24.97 7.58 10.91
CA GLY A 131 -25.71 7.21 9.70
C GLY A 131 -26.14 5.75 9.66
N ASP A 132 -25.21 4.83 9.96
CA ASP A 132 -25.49 3.40 10.05
C ASP A 132 -24.40 2.68 10.86
N ARG A 133 -24.81 1.96 11.90
CA ARG A 133 -23.88 1.34 12.86
C ARG A 133 -23.12 0.15 12.25
N ASP A 134 -23.76 -0.64 11.40
CA ASP A 134 -23.11 -1.82 10.77
C ASP A 134 -22.02 -1.37 9.78
N THR A 135 -22.31 -0.33 9.00
CA THR A 135 -21.34 0.34 8.12
C THR A 135 -20.19 0.94 8.92
N GLU A 136 -20.48 1.64 10.02
CA GLU A 136 -19.46 2.21 10.90
C GLU A 136 -18.49 1.12 11.37
N GLN A 137 -19.02 0.06 12.01
CA GLN A 137 -18.21 -1.02 12.56
C GLN A 137 -17.38 -1.77 11.53
N THR A 138 -17.86 -1.83 10.29
CA THR A 138 -17.17 -2.47 9.16
C THR A 138 -16.05 -1.58 8.65
N CYS A 139 -16.30 -0.28 8.48
CA CYS A 139 -15.38 0.63 7.79
C CYS A 139 -14.33 1.28 8.71
N ILE A 140 -14.53 1.34 10.04
CA ILE A 140 -13.62 2.08 10.94
C ILE A 140 -12.46 1.26 11.55
N ARG A 141 -12.35 -0.03 11.23
CA ARG A 141 -11.36 -0.91 11.87
C ARG A 141 -9.91 -0.57 11.55
N CYS A 142 -9.68 0.13 10.44
CA CYS A 142 -8.35 0.45 9.94
C CYS A 142 -8.13 1.96 9.76
N HIS A 143 -9.16 2.71 9.38
CA HIS A 143 -9.09 4.15 9.13
C HIS A 143 -10.40 4.82 9.52
N SER A 144 -10.45 6.16 9.56
CA SER A 144 -11.68 6.88 9.90
C SER A 144 -12.83 6.60 8.92
N ILE A 145 -14.06 6.76 9.38
CA ILE A 145 -15.26 6.75 8.53
C ILE A 145 -15.31 7.96 7.59
N GLY A 146 -14.61 9.05 7.93
CA GLY A 146 -14.49 10.27 7.15
C GLY A 146 -14.02 10.01 5.73
N ARG A 147 -13.09 9.05 5.55
CA ARG A 147 -12.61 8.61 4.24
C ARG A 147 -13.67 7.97 3.35
N ALA A 148 -14.68 7.33 3.94
CA ALA A 148 -15.78 6.73 3.19
C ALA A 148 -16.86 7.78 2.87
N ILE A 149 -17.30 8.55 3.86
CA ILE A 149 -18.42 9.48 3.70
C ILE A 149 -18.06 10.75 2.89
N SER A 150 -16.77 11.02 2.70
CA SER A 150 -16.21 12.01 1.76
C SER A 150 -16.17 11.53 0.30
N GLN A 151 -16.96 10.50 -0.04
CA GLN A 151 -17.03 9.96 -1.38
C GLN A 151 -18.47 9.76 -1.84
N ARG A 152 -18.68 9.83 -3.15
CA ARG A 152 -19.96 9.53 -3.81
C ARG A 152 -19.66 8.59 -4.96
N ARG A 153 -20.36 7.47 -5.06
CA ARG A 153 -20.05 6.42 -6.04
C ARG A 153 -21.32 5.77 -6.54
N THR A 154 -21.26 5.17 -7.74
CA THR A 154 -22.30 4.21 -8.13
C THR A 154 -22.25 3.00 -7.21
N LYS A 155 -23.33 2.22 -7.19
CA LYS A 155 -23.36 0.96 -6.43
C LYS A 155 -22.20 0.04 -6.83
N ASP A 156 -21.98 -0.14 -8.13
CA ASP A 156 -20.90 -0.99 -8.66
C ASP A 156 -19.52 -0.48 -8.22
N GLU A 157 -19.32 0.85 -8.15
CA GLU A 157 -18.05 1.41 -7.66
C GLU A 157 -17.85 1.24 -6.14
N TRP A 158 -18.92 1.15 -5.35
CA TRP A 158 -18.83 0.75 -3.95
C TRP A 158 -18.47 -0.73 -3.81
N GLU A 159 -19.06 -1.60 -4.63
CA GLU A 159 -18.72 -3.03 -4.67
C GLU A 159 -17.25 -3.24 -5.08
N LEU A 160 -16.79 -2.52 -6.10
CA LEU A 160 -15.39 -2.55 -6.53
C LEU A 160 -14.43 -1.97 -5.48
N LEU A 161 -14.85 -0.96 -4.70
CA LEU A 161 -14.04 -0.47 -3.58
C LEU A 161 -13.83 -1.58 -2.55
N ILE A 162 -14.89 -2.31 -2.22
CA ILE A 162 -14.80 -3.41 -1.27
C ILE A 162 -13.94 -4.55 -1.82
N ALA A 163 -14.11 -4.91 -3.09
CA ALA A 163 -13.27 -5.90 -3.76
C ALA A 163 -11.78 -5.50 -3.72
N MET A 164 -11.49 -4.21 -3.96
CA MET A 164 -10.12 -3.68 -3.83
C MET A 164 -9.58 -3.85 -2.41
N HIS A 165 -10.35 -3.54 -1.37
CA HIS A 165 -9.89 -3.73 0.02
C HIS A 165 -9.58 -5.19 0.32
N ARG A 166 -10.42 -6.13 -0.12
CA ARG A 166 -10.15 -7.57 0.06
C ARG A 166 -8.95 -8.05 -0.76
N GLY A 167 -8.78 -7.52 -1.97
CA GLY A 167 -7.66 -7.87 -2.84
C GLY A 167 -6.33 -7.36 -2.32
N TYR A 168 -6.28 -6.12 -1.84
CA TYR A 168 -5.05 -5.51 -1.31
C TYR A 168 -4.75 -5.93 0.13
N TYR A 169 -5.79 -6.19 0.93
CA TYR A 169 -5.67 -6.54 2.34
C TYR A 169 -6.42 -7.83 2.64
N PRO A 170 -5.96 -9.00 2.16
CA PRO A 170 -6.70 -10.27 2.32
C PRO A 170 -6.97 -10.66 3.79
N LEU A 171 -6.17 -10.14 4.74
CA LEU A 171 -6.40 -10.32 6.17
C LEU A 171 -7.55 -9.48 6.75
N SER A 172 -8.03 -8.47 6.02
CA SER A 172 -9.17 -7.65 6.46
C SER A 172 -10.41 -8.50 6.67
N ASP A 173 -10.55 -9.58 5.89
CA ASP A 173 -11.60 -10.57 6.09
C ASP A 173 -11.56 -11.12 7.51
N PHE A 174 -10.38 -11.41 8.08
CA PHE A 174 -10.24 -11.97 9.43
C PHE A 174 -10.23 -10.94 10.56
N GLN A 175 -9.75 -9.73 10.29
CA GLN A 175 -9.60 -8.67 11.30
C GLN A 175 -10.88 -7.84 11.47
N ALA A 176 -11.48 -7.42 10.35
CA ALA A 176 -12.58 -6.47 10.31
C ALA A 176 -13.90 -7.10 9.84
N PHE A 177 -13.84 -8.10 8.95
CA PHE A 177 -15.04 -8.56 8.23
C PHE A 177 -15.60 -9.95 8.65
N ARG A 178 -14.96 -10.72 9.55
CA ARG A 178 -15.38 -12.12 9.90
C ARG A 178 -15.90 -12.43 11.29
N ARG A 179 -16.04 -11.51 12.25
CA ARG A 179 -16.37 -11.96 13.62
C ARG A 179 -17.80 -12.44 13.89
N GLY A 180 -18.71 -12.49 12.91
CA GLY A 180 -20.09 -12.94 13.16
C GLY A 180 -20.71 -13.96 12.21
N GLY A 181 -20.20 -14.15 10.99
CA GLY A 181 -21.03 -14.74 9.93
C GLY A 181 -22.36 -13.97 9.75
N PRO A 182 -23.28 -14.42 8.88
CA PRO A 182 -24.66 -13.96 8.96
C PRO A 182 -25.24 -14.35 10.33
N PRO A 183 -25.97 -13.46 11.05
CA PRO A 183 -26.62 -13.83 12.30
C PRO A 183 -27.47 -15.11 12.15
N PRO A 184 -27.59 -15.92 13.20
CA PRO A 184 -28.46 -17.10 13.19
C PRO A 184 -29.89 -16.72 12.76
N ARG A 185 -30.50 -17.54 11.90
CA ARG A 185 -31.84 -17.29 11.32
C ARG A 185 -32.96 -17.20 12.36
N ASP A 186 -32.68 -17.60 13.60
CA ASP A 186 -33.58 -17.64 14.75
C ASP A 186 -33.41 -16.45 15.71
N GLN A 187 -32.62 -15.41 15.37
CA GLN A 187 -32.58 -14.18 16.17
C GLN A 187 -33.96 -13.50 16.24
N ALA A 188 -34.34 -13.07 17.45
CA ALA A 188 -35.55 -12.28 17.65
C ALA A 188 -35.46 -10.93 16.90
N PRO A 189 -36.57 -10.39 16.39
CA PRO A 189 -36.62 -9.07 15.78
C PRO A 189 -35.99 -8.00 16.68
N GLY A 190 -35.36 -7.00 16.06
CA GLY A 190 -34.77 -5.87 16.78
C GLY A 190 -35.83 -5.04 17.54
N PRO A 191 -35.41 -4.05 18.35
CA PRO A 191 -36.33 -3.15 19.07
C PRO A 191 -37.31 -2.38 18.16
N ASP A 192 -37.02 -2.34 16.86
CA ASP A 192 -37.82 -1.73 15.80
C ASP A 192 -38.83 -2.71 15.13
N GLY A 193 -38.88 -3.96 15.60
CA GLY A 193 -39.81 -4.99 15.11
C GLY A 193 -39.44 -5.61 13.77
N ARG A 194 -38.29 -5.28 13.18
CA ARG A 194 -37.84 -5.86 11.89
C ARG A 194 -37.13 -7.20 12.11
N PRO A 195 -37.34 -8.20 11.23
CA PRO A 195 -36.58 -9.45 11.29
C PRO A 195 -35.07 -9.17 11.13
N PRO A 196 -34.19 -10.00 11.73
CA PRO A 196 -32.74 -9.80 11.66
C PRO A 196 -32.25 -9.78 10.21
N ASP A 197 -31.54 -8.72 9.82
CA ASP A 197 -30.87 -8.67 8.53
C ASP A 197 -29.64 -9.59 8.57
N ASN A 198 -29.78 -10.77 7.95
CA ASN A 198 -28.77 -11.82 7.90
C ASN A 198 -27.76 -11.64 6.75
N ARG A 199 -27.72 -10.49 6.08
CA ARG A 199 -26.70 -10.23 5.05
C ARG A 199 -25.30 -10.10 5.67
N HIS A 200 -24.28 -10.36 4.86
CA HIS A 200 -22.89 -10.16 5.30
C HIS A 200 -22.66 -8.69 5.66
N PRO A 201 -21.87 -8.33 6.70
CA PRO A 201 -21.64 -6.93 7.08
C PRO A 201 -21.22 -6.01 5.92
N MET A 202 -20.44 -6.56 4.98
CA MET A 202 -20.01 -5.84 3.78
C MET A 202 -21.15 -5.58 2.80
N GLU A 203 -22.09 -6.51 2.64
CA GLU A 203 -23.28 -6.31 1.80
C GLU A 203 -24.20 -5.24 2.40
N LYS A 204 -24.33 -5.22 3.73
CA LYS A 204 -25.04 -4.16 4.45
C LYS A 204 -24.36 -2.81 4.23
N ALA A 205 -23.03 -2.76 4.36
CA ALA A 205 -22.25 -1.56 4.09
C ALA A 205 -22.43 -1.08 2.63
N VAL A 206 -22.34 -1.95 1.61
CA VAL A 206 -22.61 -1.55 0.21
C VAL A 206 -24.02 -1.01 0.06
N ALA A 207 -25.03 -1.70 0.61
CA ALA A 207 -26.42 -1.28 0.49
C ALA A 207 -26.65 0.10 1.11
N HIS A 208 -26.07 0.35 2.29
CA HIS A 208 -26.12 1.67 2.93
C HIS A 208 -25.34 2.71 2.14
N LEU A 209 -24.07 2.46 1.83
CA LEU A 209 -23.18 3.42 1.15
C LEU A 209 -23.69 3.80 -0.24
N SER A 210 -24.21 2.85 -1.03
CA SER A 210 -24.79 3.12 -2.34
C SER A 210 -26.08 3.93 -2.28
N THR A 211 -26.82 3.85 -1.16
CA THR A 211 -28.07 4.61 -0.97
C THR A 211 -27.81 5.99 -0.37
N ALA A 212 -26.96 6.06 0.66
CA ALA A 212 -26.65 7.28 1.38
C ALA A 212 -25.66 8.19 0.63
N PHE A 213 -24.79 7.60 -0.20
CA PHE A 213 -23.72 8.30 -0.91
C PHE A 213 -23.68 7.93 -2.41
N PRO A 214 -24.79 8.10 -3.14
CA PRO A 214 -24.86 7.79 -4.57
C PRO A 214 -24.03 8.78 -5.39
N LEU A 215 -23.61 8.37 -6.60
CA LEU A 215 -22.78 9.20 -7.48
C LEU A 215 -23.41 10.57 -7.77
N ILE A 216 -24.68 10.60 -8.15
CA ILE A 216 -25.41 11.82 -8.50
C ILE A 216 -26.44 12.11 -7.41
N THR A 217 -26.36 13.31 -6.85
CA THR A 217 -27.26 13.81 -5.81
C THR A 217 -27.91 15.12 -6.29
N PRO A 218 -29.07 15.51 -5.73
CA PRO A 218 -29.64 16.83 -5.99
C PRO A 218 -28.67 17.98 -5.65
N GLU A 219 -27.92 17.85 -4.56
CA GLU A 219 -26.93 18.83 -4.10
C GLU A 219 -25.81 19.01 -5.13
N TRP A 220 -25.23 17.91 -5.63
CA TRP A 220 -24.23 17.96 -6.68
C TRP A 220 -24.79 18.52 -7.98
N SER A 221 -25.99 18.12 -8.38
CA SER A 221 -26.61 18.60 -9.62
C SER A 221 -26.84 20.11 -9.58
N ALA A 222 -27.31 20.64 -8.45
CA ALA A 222 -27.47 22.08 -8.25
C ALA A 222 -26.12 22.81 -8.19
N TRP A 223 -25.13 22.23 -7.51
CA TRP A 223 -23.81 22.84 -7.38
C TRP A 223 -23.05 22.87 -8.71
N ALA A 224 -22.94 21.73 -9.40
CA ALA A 224 -22.19 21.62 -10.65
C ALA A 224 -22.74 22.55 -11.75
N ALA A 225 -24.05 22.82 -11.76
CA ALA A 225 -24.69 23.75 -12.69
C ALA A 225 -24.39 25.24 -12.39
N THR A 226 -24.00 25.57 -11.16
CA THR A 226 -23.81 26.96 -10.69
C THR A 226 -22.39 27.27 -10.23
N MET A 227 -21.52 26.26 -10.18
CA MET A 227 -20.13 26.38 -9.79
C MET A 227 -19.42 27.40 -10.69
N ARG A 228 -18.66 28.28 -10.05
CA ARG A 228 -18.02 29.44 -10.67
C ARG A 228 -16.64 29.66 -10.06
N PRO A 229 -15.68 30.23 -10.81
CA PRO A 229 -14.37 30.57 -10.29
C PRO A 229 -14.48 31.49 -9.06
N PRO A 230 -13.77 31.18 -7.96
CA PRO A 230 -13.92 31.88 -6.70
C PRO A 230 -13.41 33.32 -6.78
N ARG A 231 -14.22 34.30 -6.34
CA ARG A 231 -13.82 35.72 -6.29
C ARG A 231 -13.62 36.17 -4.85
N LEU A 232 -12.43 35.90 -4.32
CA LEU A 232 -12.12 36.08 -2.88
C LEU A 232 -11.28 37.32 -2.57
N HIS A 233 -10.79 38.04 -3.59
CA HIS A 233 -9.98 39.24 -3.39
C HIS A 233 -10.66 40.26 -2.47
N GLY A 234 -9.91 40.82 -1.52
CA GLY A 234 -10.37 41.83 -0.57
C GLY A 234 -10.00 41.50 0.88
N THR A 235 -10.57 42.28 1.80
CA THR A 235 -10.36 42.12 3.24
C THR A 235 -11.46 41.26 3.86
N TRP A 236 -11.06 40.37 4.76
CA TRP A 236 -11.92 39.48 5.51
C TRP A 236 -11.67 39.68 7.01
N ALA A 237 -12.72 39.86 7.79
CA ALA A 237 -12.67 39.84 9.24
C ALA A 237 -12.44 38.39 9.70
N LEU A 238 -11.59 38.19 10.70
CA LEU A 238 -11.23 36.89 11.25
C LEU A 238 -11.74 36.78 12.68
N ALA A 239 -12.55 35.78 12.95
CA ALA A 239 -12.87 35.29 14.28
C ALA A 239 -12.43 33.83 14.40
N GLY A 240 -11.89 33.44 15.54
CA GLY A 240 -11.41 32.09 15.72
C GLY A 240 -11.23 31.70 17.18
N TYR A 241 -10.71 30.50 17.38
CA TYR A 241 -10.42 29.96 18.70
C TYR A 241 -9.17 29.09 18.64
N GLN A 242 -8.21 29.35 19.52
CA GLN A 242 -7.00 28.56 19.66
C GLN A 242 -7.04 27.80 20.99
N LEU A 243 -7.02 26.47 20.92
CA LEU A 243 -7.01 25.62 22.11
C LEU A 243 -5.85 26.00 23.06
N GLY A 244 -6.17 26.11 24.35
CA GLY A 244 -5.27 26.55 25.42
C GLY A 244 -5.10 28.06 25.53
N LYS A 245 -5.51 28.84 24.52
CA LYS A 245 -5.34 30.31 24.49
C LYS A 245 -6.66 31.08 24.43
N GLY A 246 -7.72 30.49 23.87
CA GLY A 246 -9.04 31.10 23.78
C GLY A 246 -9.33 31.80 22.45
N PRO A 247 -10.26 32.78 22.42
CA PRO A 247 -10.72 33.40 21.20
C PRO A 247 -9.61 34.21 20.49
N VAL A 248 -9.76 34.34 19.18
CA VAL A 248 -8.82 35.03 18.28
C VAL A 248 -9.60 35.98 17.38
N PHE A 249 -9.15 37.23 17.25
CA PHE A 249 -9.82 38.24 16.41
C PHE A 249 -8.83 39.00 15.54
N GLY A 250 -9.22 39.31 14.30
CA GLY A 250 -8.34 40.05 13.39
C GLY A 250 -8.88 40.18 11.98
N ARG A 251 -7.97 40.17 11.00
CA ARG A 251 -8.30 40.25 9.57
C ARG A 251 -7.37 39.42 8.70
N VAL A 252 -7.84 39.06 7.51
CA VAL A 252 -7.11 38.42 6.43
C VAL A 252 -7.28 39.24 5.17
N ILE A 253 -6.18 39.67 4.56
CA ILE A 253 -6.16 40.26 3.22
C ILE A 253 -5.93 39.11 2.23
N VAL A 254 -6.77 39.02 1.20
CA VAL A 254 -6.71 37.99 0.17
C VAL A 254 -6.49 38.66 -1.18
N ASP A 255 -5.45 38.24 -1.91
CA ASP A 255 -5.11 38.76 -3.23
C ASP A 255 -5.12 37.63 -4.26
N ALA A 256 -5.85 37.82 -5.36
CA ALA A 256 -5.90 36.87 -6.46
C ALA A 256 -4.56 36.83 -7.21
N GLN A 257 -4.12 35.64 -7.58
CA GLN A 257 -2.88 35.40 -8.33
C GLN A 257 -3.20 34.83 -9.71
N GLY A 258 -2.47 35.24 -10.76
CA GLY A 258 -2.69 34.73 -12.12
C GLY A 258 -3.95 35.27 -12.80
N GLY A 259 -4.51 34.49 -13.73
CA GLY A 259 -5.71 34.88 -14.51
C GLY A 259 -7.01 34.85 -13.68
N PRO A 260 -8.12 35.42 -14.19
CA PRO A 260 -9.40 35.55 -13.46
C PRO A 260 -9.98 34.23 -12.92
N ASP A 261 -9.61 33.10 -13.54
CA ASP A 261 -10.13 31.77 -13.22
C ASP A 261 -9.08 30.86 -12.54
N SER A 262 -7.95 31.43 -12.11
CA SER A 262 -6.85 30.66 -11.52
C SER A 262 -7.20 29.99 -10.21
N GLY A 263 -8.15 30.51 -9.43
CA GLY A 263 -8.46 30.00 -8.09
C GLY A 263 -7.26 30.00 -7.11
N GLU A 264 -6.20 30.74 -7.44
CA GLU A 264 -4.98 30.86 -6.64
C GLU A 264 -4.93 32.21 -5.95
N PHE A 265 -4.49 32.24 -4.69
CA PHE A 265 -4.49 33.43 -3.85
C PHE A 265 -3.22 33.53 -2.99
N THR A 266 -2.81 34.75 -2.67
CA THR A 266 -1.90 35.05 -1.54
C THR A 266 -2.71 35.61 -0.38
N THR A 267 -2.25 35.36 0.85
CA THR A 267 -2.91 35.85 2.05
C THR A 267 -1.96 36.58 2.99
N GLN A 268 -2.49 37.59 3.68
CA GLN A 268 -1.84 38.22 4.83
C GLN A 268 -2.84 38.31 5.98
N ALA A 269 -2.65 37.47 7.00
CA ALA A 269 -3.47 37.47 8.21
C ALA A 269 -2.80 38.29 9.31
N THR A 270 -3.58 39.05 10.08
CA THR A 270 -3.13 39.71 11.32
C THR A 270 -4.22 39.58 12.36
N TYR A 271 -3.90 39.01 13.52
CA TYR A 271 -4.88 38.74 14.57
C TYR A 271 -4.27 38.85 15.97
N THR A 272 -5.15 39.03 16.95
CA THR A 272 -4.84 39.15 18.37
C THR A 272 -5.52 38.02 19.15
N ILE A 273 -4.83 37.53 20.18
CA ILE A 273 -5.36 36.59 21.17
C ILE A 273 -5.61 37.40 22.46
N PRO A 274 -6.84 37.82 22.77
CA PRO A 274 -7.09 38.78 23.85
C PRO A 274 -6.63 38.30 25.23
N ARG A 275 -6.74 37.00 25.51
CA ARG A 275 -6.35 36.41 26.79
C ARG A 275 -4.85 36.55 27.07
N THR A 276 -3.99 36.41 26.05
CA THR A 276 -2.53 36.47 26.20
C THR A 276 -1.94 37.82 25.78
N GLY A 277 -2.70 38.63 25.05
CA GLY A 277 -2.23 39.88 24.46
C GLY A 277 -1.33 39.70 23.23
N GLU A 278 -1.11 38.46 22.77
CA GLU A 278 -0.29 38.18 21.59
C GLU A 278 -0.94 38.74 20.32
N ARG A 279 -0.14 39.42 19.49
CA ARG A 279 -0.52 39.87 18.15
C ARG A 279 0.37 39.18 17.11
N ILE A 280 -0.24 38.47 16.17
CA ILE A 280 0.43 37.59 15.22
C ILE A 280 0.12 38.05 13.79
N THR A 281 1.14 38.03 12.93
CA THR A 281 1.01 38.30 11.50
C THR A 281 1.55 37.13 10.69
N ARG A 282 0.76 36.67 9.72
CA ARG A 282 1.11 35.53 8.87
C ARG A 282 0.97 35.88 7.39
N THR A 283 1.85 35.34 6.56
CA THR A 283 1.76 35.44 5.10
C THR A 283 1.66 34.06 4.48
N GLY A 284 0.77 33.88 3.51
CA GLY A 284 0.46 32.57 2.94
C GLY A 284 0.07 32.57 1.48
N ARG A 285 -0.23 31.37 0.99
CA ARG A 285 -0.78 31.08 -0.34
C ARG A 285 -1.89 30.06 -0.21
N ALA A 286 -2.90 30.15 -1.07
CA ALA A 286 -4.04 29.24 -1.09
C ALA A 286 -4.50 28.92 -2.50
N ILE A 287 -5.10 27.74 -2.64
CA ILE A 287 -5.79 27.27 -3.84
C ILE A 287 -7.21 26.89 -3.43
N VAL A 288 -8.20 27.19 -4.27
CA VAL A 288 -9.59 26.83 -4.02
C VAL A 288 -10.06 25.81 -5.05
N TYR A 289 -10.43 24.63 -4.56
CA TYR A 289 -10.96 23.52 -5.35
C TYR A 289 -12.49 23.48 -5.31
N THR A 290 -13.10 22.99 -6.38
CA THR A 290 -14.55 22.84 -6.54
C THR A 290 -15.34 24.14 -6.33
N GLY A 291 -14.67 25.30 -6.41
CA GLY A 291 -15.23 26.63 -6.17
C GLY A 291 -15.42 27.04 -4.70
N TYR A 292 -15.12 26.17 -3.72
CA TYR A 292 -15.33 26.47 -2.29
C TYR A 292 -14.34 25.83 -1.30
N GLN A 293 -13.59 24.80 -1.69
CA GLN A 293 -12.66 24.10 -0.80
C GLN A 293 -11.29 24.78 -0.83
N TRP A 294 -11.05 25.69 0.10
CA TRP A 294 -9.78 26.39 0.28
C TRP A 294 -8.73 25.48 0.90
N ARG A 295 -7.56 25.42 0.29
CA ARG A 295 -6.36 24.76 0.81
C ARG A 295 -5.18 25.70 0.73
N GLY A 296 -4.65 26.07 1.88
CA GLY A 296 -3.57 27.05 1.99
C GLY A 296 -2.45 26.65 2.91
N ARG A 297 -1.39 27.47 2.91
CA ARG A 297 -0.27 27.40 3.84
C ARG A 297 0.16 28.82 4.17
N SER A 298 0.43 29.09 5.44
CA SER A 298 0.97 30.38 5.89
C SER A 298 2.09 30.20 6.90
N ASN A 299 3.01 31.16 6.92
CA ASN A 299 4.12 31.21 7.88
C ASN A 299 3.95 32.42 8.80
N ASP A 300 4.37 32.27 10.06
CA ASP A 300 4.53 33.39 10.98
C ASP A 300 5.81 34.17 10.64
N ALA A 301 5.72 35.51 10.59
CA ALA A 301 6.86 36.38 10.37
C ALA A 301 7.92 36.29 11.49
N ALA A 302 7.51 35.93 12.72
CA ALA A 302 8.41 35.89 13.88
C ALA A 302 9.10 34.52 14.08
N ASN A 303 8.41 33.40 13.82
CA ASN A 303 8.87 32.08 14.28
C ASN A 303 8.97 30.99 13.17
N GLN A 304 8.84 31.33 11.88
CA GLN A 304 8.94 30.40 10.73
C GLN A 304 8.07 29.11 10.79
N HIS A 305 7.21 28.93 11.79
CA HIS A 305 6.32 27.78 11.89
C HIS A 305 5.17 27.88 10.87
N GLN A 306 5.15 26.91 9.94
CA GLN A 306 4.14 26.81 8.91
C GLN A 306 2.83 26.20 9.45
N LEU A 307 1.71 26.83 9.14
CA LEU A 307 0.37 26.26 9.32
C LEU A 307 -0.20 25.84 7.97
N ARG A 308 -0.92 24.72 7.96
CA ARG A 308 -1.79 24.31 6.87
C ARG A 308 -3.18 24.90 7.11
N GLU A 309 -3.81 25.38 6.05
CA GLU A 309 -5.12 26.02 6.11
C GLU A 309 -6.14 25.19 5.34
N VAL A 310 -7.20 24.76 6.01
CA VAL A 310 -8.29 23.99 5.42
C VAL A 310 -9.57 24.72 5.73
N LEU A 311 -10.13 25.43 4.75
CA LEU A 311 -11.38 26.18 4.90
C LEU A 311 -12.40 25.77 3.83
N PHE A 312 -13.67 26.01 4.13
CA PHE A 312 -14.81 25.87 3.25
C PHE A 312 -15.49 27.22 3.11
N ILE A 313 -15.64 27.69 1.88
CA ILE A 313 -16.20 29.00 1.55
C ILE A 313 -17.69 28.84 1.24
N ASP A 314 -18.51 29.77 1.71
CA ASP A 314 -19.94 29.77 1.39
C ASP A 314 -20.21 30.17 -0.06
N LYS A 315 -21.38 29.77 -0.57
CA LYS A 315 -21.75 29.93 -1.99
C LYS A 315 -21.79 31.40 -2.44
N ASP A 316 -22.00 32.33 -1.52
CA ASP A 316 -22.05 33.77 -1.76
C ASP A 316 -20.69 34.47 -1.63
N TRP A 317 -19.64 33.73 -1.25
CA TRP A 317 -18.29 34.23 -0.97
C TRP A 317 -18.24 35.35 0.07
N ARG A 318 -19.16 35.31 1.02
CA ARG A 318 -19.17 36.23 2.17
C ARG A 318 -18.58 35.60 3.42
N HIS A 319 -18.62 34.27 3.55
CA HIS A 319 -18.07 33.58 4.71
C HIS A 319 -17.15 32.43 4.29
N ALA A 320 -16.18 32.12 5.14
CA ALA A 320 -15.41 30.89 5.05
C ALA A 320 -15.10 30.36 6.45
N GLN A 321 -15.09 29.04 6.63
CA GLN A 321 -14.82 28.44 7.94
C GLN A 321 -14.02 27.15 7.84
N GLY A 322 -13.25 26.83 8.87
CA GLY A 322 -12.52 25.58 8.98
C GLY A 322 -11.41 25.67 10.02
N ARG A 323 -10.22 25.17 9.69
CA ARG A 323 -9.10 25.07 10.64
C ARG A 323 -7.75 25.40 10.02
N TRP A 324 -6.91 26.06 10.79
CA TRP A 324 -5.47 26.17 10.55
C TRP A 324 -4.72 25.30 11.56
N PHE A 325 -3.76 24.49 11.14
CA PHE A 325 -3.06 23.57 12.05
C PHE A 325 -1.60 23.34 11.66
N ALA A 326 -0.77 23.00 12.64
CA ALA A 326 0.65 22.72 12.42
C ALA A 326 0.83 21.35 11.76
N GLY A 327 1.78 21.25 10.82
CA GLY A 327 1.89 20.10 9.91
C GLY A 327 1.95 18.73 10.61
N ALA A 328 3.06 18.43 11.30
CA ALA A 328 3.28 17.15 11.98
C ALA A 328 2.72 17.09 13.41
N TYR A 329 2.22 18.23 13.92
CA TYR A 329 1.61 18.37 15.24
C TYR A 329 0.22 18.98 15.04
N ASP A 330 -0.66 18.24 14.36
CA ASP A 330 -1.96 18.73 13.94
C ASP A 330 -2.95 18.88 15.10
N GLU A 331 -2.58 18.50 16.31
CA GLU A 331 -3.25 18.88 17.57
C GLU A 331 -3.14 20.39 17.86
N PHE A 332 -2.10 21.06 17.38
CA PHE A 332 -1.95 22.51 17.52
C PHE A 332 -2.57 23.25 16.33
N GLY A 333 -3.54 24.10 16.61
CA GLY A 333 -4.23 24.84 15.57
C GLY A 333 -5.18 25.92 16.07
N ILE A 334 -5.82 26.56 15.09
CA ILE A 334 -6.79 27.64 15.27
C ILE A 334 -8.03 27.27 14.46
N ASP A 335 -9.17 27.29 15.11
CA ASP A 335 -10.47 27.24 14.45
C ASP A 335 -10.74 28.60 13.86
N VAL A 336 -11.08 28.67 12.58
CA VAL A 336 -11.13 29.94 11.84
C VAL A 336 -12.48 30.11 11.17
N ARG A 337 -13.04 31.30 11.34
CA ARG A 337 -14.18 31.85 10.60
C ARG A 337 -13.78 33.19 10.03
N LEU A 338 -14.10 33.37 8.75
CA LEU A 338 -13.83 34.58 7.99
C LEU A 338 -15.16 35.16 7.51
N GLU A 339 -15.31 36.47 7.61
CA GLU A 339 -16.43 37.23 7.06
C GLU A 339 -15.90 38.36 6.17
N ARG A 340 -16.38 38.47 4.94
CA ARG A 340 -15.93 39.49 3.99
C ARG A 340 -16.32 40.89 4.47
N VAL A 341 -15.34 41.78 4.59
CA VAL A 341 -15.55 43.16 5.07
C VAL A 341 -16.24 43.99 3.99
N GLY A 342 -17.40 44.54 4.33
CA GLY A 342 -18.15 45.53 3.53
C GLY A 342 -18.03 46.95 4.09
N ASN A 343 -19.05 47.78 3.86
CA ASN A 343 -19.11 49.16 4.40
C ASN A 343 -19.71 49.25 5.80
N ASP A 344 -20.41 48.20 6.24
CA ASP A 344 -21.05 48.14 7.55
C ASP A 344 -20.04 47.63 8.60
N PRO A 345 -20.16 48.06 9.88
CA PRO A 345 -19.34 47.51 10.97
C PRO A 345 -19.66 46.03 11.23
N ILE A 346 -18.65 45.22 11.50
CA ILE A 346 -18.78 43.81 11.89
C ILE A 346 -18.30 43.65 13.33
N LEU A 347 -19.12 43.05 14.19
CA LEU A 347 -18.76 42.72 15.57
C LEU A 347 -18.35 41.25 15.69
N LEU A 348 -17.06 41.00 15.92
CA LEU A 348 -16.47 39.65 15.93
C LEU A 348 -16.53 39.00 17.31
N GLY A 349 -16.33 39.78 18.38
CA GLY A 349 -16.26 39.21 19.72
C GLY A 349 -15.81 40.19 20.79
N VAL A 350 -15.57 39.68 21.99
CA VAL A 350 -15.11 40.47 23.15
C VAL A 350 -13.91 39.80 23.82
N SER A 351 -13.08 40.57 24.52
CA SER A 351 -11.94 40.02 25.29
C SER A 351 -12.37 39.17 26.48
N GLN A 352 -13.48 39.53 27.12
CA GLN A 352 -14.01 38.90 28.33
C GLN A 352 -15.41 38.36 28.02
N PRO A 353 -15.59 37.04 27.90
CA PRO A 353 -16.86 36.45 27.51
C PRO A 353 -17.93 36.54 28.60
N ALA A 354 -17.56 36.91 29.83
CA ALA A 354 -18.46 37.06 30.95
C ALA A 354 -18.11 38.25 31.85
N ILE A 355 -19.14 38.92 32.38
CA ILE A 355 -19.03 40.01 33.36
C ILE A 355 -19.95 39.70 34.53
N ARG A 356 -19.45 39.93 35.75
CA ARG A 356 -20.20 39.63 36.96
C ARG A 356 -21.27 40.71 37.23
N ALA A 357 -22.43 40.28 37.70
CA ALA A 357 -23.46 41.17 38.24
C ALA A 357 -22.88 42.03 39.38
N GLY A 358 -23.16 43.34 39.35
CA GLY A 358 -22.59 44.30 40.28
C GLY A 358 -21.19 44.82 39.94
N ALA A 359 -20.58 44.41 38.82
CA ALA A 359 -19.34 45.02 38.32
C ALA A 359 -19.57 46.51 37.99
N ALA A 360 -18.58 47.37 38.27
CA ALA A 360 -18.67 48.80 38.00
C ALA A 360 -17.41 49.29 37.27
N GLY A 361 -17.60 49.96 36.13
CA GLY A 361 -16.52 50.53 35.31
C GLY A 361 -15.51 49.51 34.77
N GLN A 362 -15.91 48.26 34.57
CA GLN A 362 -15.05 47.20 34.05
C GLN A 362 -14.73 47.45 32.56
N GLU A 363 -13.47 47.31 32.17
CA GLU A 363 -13.08 47.47 30.76
C GLU A 363 -13.41 46.21 29.95
N LEU A 364 -14.22 46.38 28.91
CA LEU A 364 -14.60 45.36 27.94
C LEU A 364 -14.08 45.76 26.56
N HIS A 365 -13.20 44.96 25.99
CA HIS A 365 -12.70 45.18 24.63
C HIS A 365 -13.61 44.46 23.64
N VAL A 366 -14.14 45.21 22.68
CA VAL A 366 -14.99 44.71 21.61
C VAL A 366 -14.18 44.71 20.32
N PHE A 367 -13.99 43.53 19.73
CA PHE A 367 -13.24 43.33 18.50
C PHE A 367 -14.18 43.27 17.31
N GLY A 368 -13.73 43.81 16.17
CA GLY A 368 -14.54 43.89 14.98
C GLY A 368 -13.74 44.23 13.73
N ALA A 369 -14.46 44.56 12.66
CA ALA A 369 -13.89 45.13 11.46
C ALA A 369 -14.74 46.33 11.02
N ASN A 370 -14.07 47.36 10.51
CA ASN A 370 -14.72 48.60 10.06
C ASN A 370 -15.59 49.26 11.15
N LEU A 371 -15.09 49.24 12.40
CA LEU A 371 -15.74 49.90 13.51
C LEU A 371 -15.67 51.43 13.35
N PRO A 372 -16.75 52.16 13.68
CA PRO A 372 -16.83 53.60 13.48
C PRO A 372 -15.80 54.35 14.34
N ALA A 373 -15.00 55.21 13.71
CA ALA A 373 -13.93 55.97 14.37
C ALA A 373 -14.43 56.95 15.46
N ARG A 374 -15.72 57.29 15.45
CA ARG A 374 -16.37 58.23 16.40
C ARG A 374 -17.70 57.68 16.93
N ALA A 375 -17.70 56.47 17.48
CA ALA A 375 -18.86 55.95 18.21
C ALA A 375 -19.11 56.74 19.50
N ALA A 376 -20.38 56.89 19.90
CA ALA A 376 -20.79 57.35 21.22
C ALA A 376 -21.15 56.17 22.12
N ALA A 377 -21.08 56.33 23.45
CA ALA A 377 -21.45 55.27 24.39
C ALA A 377 -22.92 54.81 24.22
N SER A 378 -23.81 55.73 23.83
CA SER A 378 -25.22 55.46 23.53
C SER A 378 -25.43 54.60 22.28
N ASP A 379 -24.43 54.48 21.42
CA ASP A 379 -24.52 53.65 20.21
C ASP A 379 -24.36 52.16 20.55
N PHE A 380 -23.81 51.85 21.73
CA PHE A 380 -23.64 50.50 22.22
C PHE A 380 -24.83 50.06 23.08
N ASN A 381 -25.34 48.86 22.82
CA ASN A 381 -26.36 48.21 23.65
C ASN A 381 -25.92 46.78 23.97
N LEU A 382 -25.72 46.50 25.26
CA LEU A 382 -25.27 45.19 25.78
C LEU A 382 -26.42 44.46 26.51
N GLY A 383 -27.66 44.86 26.23
CA GLY A 383 -28.88 44.28 26.78
C GLY A 383 -29.21 44.72 28.22
N PRO A 384 -30.35 44.25 28.75
CA PRO A 384 -30.85 44.67 30.05
C PRO A 384 -29.88 44.35 31.19
N GLY A 385 -29.69 45.33 32.08
CA GLY A 385 -28.84 45.22 33.26
C GLY A 385 -27.37 45.58 33.03
N VAL A 386 -26.95 45.87 31.79
CA VAL A 386 -25.58 46.30 31.45
C VAL A 386 -25.60 47.73 30.91
N THR A 387 -24.81 48.61 31.51
CA THR A 387 -24.67 50.02 31.10
C THR A 387 -23.28 50.26 30.55
N VAL A 388 -23.19 50.98 29.42
CA VAL A 388 -21.92 51.46 28.88
C VAL A 388 -21.67 52.85 29.45
N ASP A 389 -20.73 52.95 30.39
CA ASP A 389 -20.46 54.18 31.13
C ASP A 389 -19.75 55.22 30.24
N ARG A 390 -18.76 54.78 29.48
CA ARG A 390 -18.00 55.58 28.51
C ARG A 390 -17.21 54.69 27.55
N ILE A 391 -16.74 55.28 26.47
CA ILE A 391 -15.74 54.67 25.58
C ILE A 391 -14.36 55.09 26.07
N VAL A 392 -13.49 54.11 26.31
CA VAL A 392 -12.10 54.31 26.77
C VAL A 392 -11.17 54.55 25.58
N ASN A 393 -11.30 53.77 24.51
CA ASN A 393 -10.50 53.89 23.30
C ASN A 393 -11.32 53.47 22.06
N THR A 394 -11.02 54.07 20.90
CA THR A 394 -11.63 53.72 19.61
C THR A 394 -10.59 53.35 18.57
N GLY A 395 -10.93 52.38 17.73
CA GLY A 395 -10.13 51.92 16.60
C GLY A 395 -11.02 51.19 15.58
N ALA A 396 -10.50 51.01 14.36
CA ALA A 396 -11.24 50.38 13.27
C ALA A 396 -11.44 48.85 13.47
N ASP A 397 -10.57 48.22 14.26
CA ASP A 397 -10.58 46.77 14.52
C ASP A 397 -10.92 46.44 16.00
N GLU A 398 -10.92 47.45 16.89
CA GLU A 398 -11.14 47.28 18.34
C GLU A 398 -11.68 48.57 18.99
N VAL A 399 -12.66 48.44 19.89
CA VAL A 399 -13.17 49.52 20.75
C VAL A 399 -13.17 49.04 22.21
N THR A 400 -12.67 49.86 23.13
CA THR A 400 -12.68 49.55 24.57
C THR A 400 -13.77 50.34 25.27
N LEU A 401 -14.67 49.62 25.97
CA LEU A 401 -15.79 50.18 26.71
C LEU A 401 -15.55 50.07 28.21
N ALA A 402 -15.92 51.09 28.99
CA ALA A 402 -16.11 50.93 30.42
C ALA A 402 -17.57 50.58 30.67
N VAL A 403 -17.85 49.43 31.29
CA VAL A 403 -19.21 48.92 31.49
C VAL A 403 -19.49 48.61 32.96
N SER A 404 -20.73 48.86 33.36
CA SER A 404 -21.25 48.56 34.70
C SER A 404 -22.45 47.61 34.58
N VAL A 405 -22.56 46.64 35.48
CA VAL A 405 -23.66 45.66 35.50
C VAL A 405 -24.45 45.82 36.80
N ALA A 406 -25.77 45.96 36.68
CA ALA A 406 -26.66 46.05 37.83
C ALA A 406 -26.54 44.80 38.72
N ARG A 407 -26.68 44.96 40.04
CA ARG A 407 -26.56 43.84 40.99
C ARG A 407 -27.68 42.80 40.84
N ASP A 408 -28.85 43.24 40.38
CA ASP A 408 -30.05 42.44 40.13
C ASP A 408 -30.19 42.01 38.65
N ALA A 409 -29.14 42.22 37.84
CA ALA A 409 -29.14 41.80 36.44
C ALA A 409 -29.29 40.28 36.33
N THR A 410 -30.31 39.83 35.60
CA THR A 410 -30.58 38.40 35.42
C THR A 410 -29.42 37.71 34.70
N PRO A 411 -28.88 36.59 35.22
CA PRO A 411 -27.85 35.83 34.53
C PRO A 411 -28.26 35.42 33.11
N GLY A 412 -27.31 35.42 32.18
CA GLY A 412 -27.50 34.96 30.81
C GLY A 412 -26.68 35.73 29.80
N ARG A 413 -26.58 35.19 28.58
CA ARG A 413 -25.90 35.87 27.48
C ARG A 413 -26.68 37.08 26.98
N ARG A 414 -25.94 38.10 26.56
CA ARG A 414 -26.43 39.29 25.86
C ARG A 414 -25.63 39.45 24.57
N ALA A 415 -26.31 39.76 23.47
CA ALA A 415 -25.64 40.19 22.25
C ALA A 415 -25.17 41.65 22.41
N VAL A 416 -24.02 41.95 21.83
CA VAL A 416 -23.49 43.32 21.76
C VAL A 416 -23.98 43.94 20.45
N PHE A 417 -24.56 45.12 20.54
CA PHE A 417 -25.02 45.91 19.39
C PHE A 417 -24.21 47.21 19.30
N LEU A 418 -23.95 47.68 18.08
CA LEU A 418 -23.31 48.97 17.81
C LEU A 418 -24.00 49.68 16.65
N ALA A 419 -24.72 50.77 16.91
CA ALA A 419 -25.37 51.61 15.89
C ALA A 419 -26.20 50.81 14.85
N GLY A 420 -26.89 49.75 15.30
CA GLY A 420 -27.67 48.84 14.44
C GLY A 420 -26.89 47.67 13.86
N ALA A 421 -25.56 47.66 13.95
CA ALA A 421 -24.72 46.51 13.64
C ALA A 421 -24.82 45.44 14.74
N THR A 422 -24.89 44.19 14.32
CA THR A 422 -24.88 42.98 15.16
C THR A 422 -23.80 42.03 14.66
N GLY A 423 -23.47 41.02 15.45
CA GLY A 423 -22.53 39.99 15.05
C GLY A 423 -22.43 38.89 16.09
N GLU A 424 -21.26 38.27 16.18
CA GLU A 424 -21.00 37.16 17.09
C GLU A 424 -20.60 37.61 18.50
N ALA A 425 -20.36 38.91 18.68
CA ALA A 425 -20.03 39.48 19.98
C ALA A 425 -21.17 39.29 20.97
N THR A 426 -20.90 38.49 22.00
CA THR A 426 -21.80 38.27 23.13
C THR A 426 -21.04 38.36 24.44
N VAL A 427 -21.73 38.76 25.51
CA VAL A 427 -21.20 38.75 26.86
C VAL A 427 -22.20 38.10 27.81
N ALA A 428 -21.74 37.16 28.62
CA ALA A 428 -22.54 36.52 29.65
C ALA A 428 -22.56 37.37 30.92
N VAL A 429 -23.74 37.73 31.40
CA VAL A 429 -23.90 38.25 32.77
C VAL A 429 -24.08 37.06 33.69
N TYR A 430 -23.38 37.05 34.82
CA TYR A 430 -23.46 35.98 35.81
C TYR A 430 -23.29 36.49 37.25
N ASP A 431 -23.77 35.75 38.23
CA ASP A 431 -23.52 36.05 39.65
C ASP A 431 -22.43 35.13 40.23
N THR A 432 -22.66 33.82 40.12
CA THR A 432 -21.77 32.77 40.62
C THR A 432 -21.25 31.88 39.50
N ILE A 433 -20.06 31.31 39.71
CA ILE A 433 -19.59 30.15 38.94
C ILE A 433 -20.00 28.92 39.73
N ASP A 434 -20.84 28.07 39.16
CA ASP A 434 -21.45 26.94 39.86
C ASP A 434 -20.67 25.64 39.69
N PHE A 435 -20.12 25.42 38.49
CA PHE A 435 -19.24 24.29 38.19
C PHE A 435 -18.31 24.61 37.02
N ILE A 436 -17.31 23.74 36.79
CA ILE A 436 -16.41 23.80 35.64
C ILE A 436 -16.49 22.48 34.86
N LYS A 437 -16.27 22.54 33.54
CA LYS A 437 -16.09 21.35 32.69
C LYS A 437 -14.69 21.36 32.10
N VAL A 438 -14.10 20.17 31.97
CA VAL A 438 -12.85 19.97 31.23
C VAL A 438 -13.18 19.63 29.78
N SER A 439 -12.53 20.31 28.84
CA SER A 439 -12.68 20.10 27.40
C SER A 439 -11.33 19.77 26.75
N PRO A 440 -11.23 18.76 25.87
CA PRO A 440 -12.28 17.78 25.56
C PRO A 440 -12.54 16.85 26.76
N GLN A 441 -13.72 16.21 26.81
CA GLN A 441 -14.05 15.25 27.87
C GLN A 441 -13.31 13.91 27.75
N ALA A 442 -12.82 13.59 26.54
CA ALA A 442 -11.96 12.47 26.24
C ALA A 442 -10.82 12.95 25.33
N GLY A 443 -9.58 12.70 25.72
CA GLY A 443 -8.38 13.07 24.96
C GLY A 443 -7.55 11.84 24.55
N LEU A 444 -6.69 12.02 23.56
CA LEU A 444 -5.73 11.02 23.10
C LEU A 444 -4.34 11.66 23.02
N ALA A 445 -3.33 10.97 23.53
CA ALA A 445 -1.93 11.34 23.37
C ALA A 445 -1.10 10.10 23.00
N ARG A 446 0.12 10.31 22.49
CA ARG A 446 1.05 9.21 22.19
C ARG A 446 2.42 9.48 22.78
N VAL A 447 2.97 8.47 23.45
CA VAL A 447 4.35 8.51 23.92
C VAL A 447 5.31 8.74 22.75
N GLY A 448 6.40 9.44 23.04
CA GLY A 448 7.34 9.91 22.04
C GLY A 448 8.49 10.65 22.71
N GLY A 449 9.49 11.05 21.94
CA GLY A 449 10.64 11.84 22.35
C GLY A 449 11.91 11.01 22.55
N ALA A 450 11.80 9.67 22.57
CA ALA A 450 12.96 8.80 22.43
C ALA A 450 13.13 8.46 20.96
N ASN A 451 12.10 7.82 20.40
CA ASN A 451 12.10 7.41 19.02
C ASN A 451 11.16 8.24 18.13
N PHE A 452 9.98 8.63 18.61
CA PHE A 452 8.95 9.32 17.80
C PHE A 452 8.72 10.76 18.22
N PRO A 453 8.14 11.65 17.39
CA PRO A 453 7.52 12.87 17.90
C PRO A 453 6.44 12.51 18.92
N LYS A 454 6.33 13.31 19.98
CA LYS A 454 5.20 13.22 20.92
C LYS A 454 3.93 13.70 20.23
N GLU A 455 2.81 13.05 20.50
CA GLU A 455 1.47 13.58 20.19
C GLU A 455 0.88 14.14 21.49
N PHE A 456 0.66 15.45 21.53
CA PHE A 456 0.24 16.19 22.71
C PHE A 456 -1.29 16.25 22.82
N GLN A 457 -1.79 16.54 24.04
CA GLN A 457 -3.21 16.83 24.25
C GLN A 457 -3.37 18.10 25.09
N GLN A 458 -4.01 19.12 24.51
CA GLN A 458 -4.38 20.33 25.23
C GLN A 458 -5.75 20.15 25.89
N PHE A 459 -5.88 20.57 27.15
CA PHE A 459 -7.14 20.63 27.88
C PHE A 459 -7.49 22.06 28.32
N GLU A 460 -8.77 22.34 28.49
CA GLU A 460 -9.29 23.63 28.90
C GLU A 460 -10.33 23.49 30.02
N ALA A 461 -10.35 24.44 30.95
CA ALA A 461 -11.33 24.51 32.03
C ALA A 461 -12.33 25.63 31.72
N ILE A 462 -13.58 25.24 31.46
CA ILE A 462 -14.66 26.16 31.08
C ILE A 462 -15.60 26.31 32.29
N ALA A 463 -15.85 27.55 32.70
CA ALA A 463 -16.76 27.86 33.79
C ALA A 463 -18.22 27.96 33.33
N TYR A 464 -19.13 27.54 34.20
CA TYR A 464 -20.56 27.61 33.96
C TYR A 464 -21.29 28.20 35.17
N ALA A 465 -22.29 29.04 34.90
CA ALA A 465 -23.36 29.33 35.84
C ALA A 465 -24.55 28.41 35.55
N ASN A 466 -25.26 28.00 36.60
CA ASN A 466 -26.54 27.33 36.44
C ASN A 466 -27.50 28.29 35.73
N GLY A 467 -28.27 27.75 34.79
CA GLY A 467 -29.31 28.52 34.10
C GLY A 467 -30.47 28.90 35.02
N PRO A 468 -31.54 29.48 34.46
CA PRO A 468 -32.76 29.79 35.19
C PRO A 468 -33.39 28.61 35.96
N ASP A 469 -33.12 27.36 35.58
CA ASP A 469 -33.63 26.18 36.30
C ASP A 469 -32.85 25.83 37.58
N GLY A 470 -31.69 26.47 37.80
CA GLY A 470 -30.83 26.30 38.96
C GLY A 470 -30.12 24.94 39.06
N LYS A 471 -30.16 24.12 38.01
CA LYS A 471 -29.57 22.77 37.99
C LYS A 471 -28.32 22.74 37.10
N PRO A 472 -27.28 21.98 37.48
CA PRO A 472 -26.10 21.83 36.64
C PRO A 472 -26.30 20.77 35.54
N ASN A 473 -25.57 20.91 34.44
CA ASN A 473 -25.56 19.96 33.31
C ASN A 473 -26.89 19.86 32.56
N THR A 474 -27.61 20.97 32.49
CA THR A 474 -28.85 21.14 31.72
C THR A 474 -28.60 22.00 30.49
N LYS A 475 -29.60 22.13 29.61
CA LYS A 475 -29.46 22.87 28.35
C LYS A 475 -29.41 24.39 28.55
N ASP A 476 -29.82 24.90 29.71
CA ASP A 476 -29.85 26.31 30.05
C ASP A 476 -28.62 26.79 30.84
N ASP A 477 -27.68 25.88 31.15
CA ASP A 477 -26.35 26.24 31.67
C ASP A 477 -25.71 27.36 30.85
N ILE A 478 -25.19 28.38 31.52
CA ILE A 478 -24.57 29.55 30.89
C ILE A 478 -23.06 29.33 30.89
N ASP A 479 -22.45 29.12 29.72
CA ASP A 479 -21.00 29.05 29.58
C ASP A 479 -20.37 30.44 29.71
N LEU A 480 -19.50 30.59 30.71
CA LEU A 480 -18.83 31.82 31.12
C LEU A 480 -17.42 31.96 30.52
N GLY A 481 -16.99 30.98 29.71
CA GLY A 481 -15.68 30.92 29.09
C GLY A 481 -14.59 30.31 29.96
N LEU A 482 -13.35 30.47 29.48
CA LEU A 482 -12.14 29.89 30.07
C LEU A 482 -11.80 30.51 31.43
N VAL A 483 -11.53 29.66 32.42
CA VAL A 483 -11.00 30.06 33.72
C VAL A 483 -9.59 29.51 33.94
N ASP A 484 -8.78 30.25 34.70
CA ASP A 484 -7.47 29.78 35.12
C ASP A 484 -7.62 28.72 36.22
N ALA A 485 -7.55 27.46 35.83
CA ALA A 485 -7.57 26.32 36.74
C ALA A 485 -6.15 25.80 36.99
N SER A 486 -5.99 25.12 38.12
CA SER A 486 -4.82 24.27 38.38
C SER A 486 -5.08 22.87 37.84
N TRP A 487 -4.07 22.27 37.22
CA TRP A 487 -4.18 20.98 36.54
C TRP A 487 -3.34 19.89 37.20
N ASN A 488 -3.88 18.69 37.30
CA ASN A 488 -3.15 17.49 37.69
C ASN A 488 -3.71 16.23 36.99
N ILE A 489 -3.04 15.11 37.21
CA ILE A 489 -3.44 13.79 36.73
C ILE A 489 -3.79 12.91 37.93
N GLU A 490 -4.86 12.16 37.83
CA GLU A 490 -5.30 11.15 38.80
C GLU A 490 -5.39 9.78 38.12
N GLU A 491 -5.28 8.71 38.91
CA GLU A 491 -5.28 7.34 38.40
C GLU A 491 -6.64 6.95 37.82
N TYR A 492 -6.65 6.40 36.60
CA TYR A 492 -7.81 5.70 36.07
C TYR A 492 -7.63 4.20 36.33
N THR A 493 -8.27 3.68 37.38
CA THR A 493 -8.15 2.26 37.75
C THR A 493 -8.90 1.35 36.77
N ALA A 494 -8.29 1.10 35.61
CA ALA A 494 -8.73 0.08 34.64
C ALA A 494 -8.23 -1.31 35.04
N THR A 495 -6.96 -1.39 35.47
CA THR A 495 -6.29 -2.62 35.90
C THR A 495 -5.82 -2.45 37.34
N TYR A 496 -5.65 -3.54 38.08
CA TYR A 496 -4.99 -3.48 39.39
C TYR A 496 -3.47 -3.37 39.21
N ASP A 497 -2.85 -2.47 39.97
CA ASP A 497 -1.40 -2.26 40.06
C ASP A 497 -0.69 -1.85 38.74
N ASP A 498 -1.32 -1.04 37.89
CA ASP A 498 -0.69 -0.47 36.67
C ASP A 498 -0.06 0.92 36.87
N ASP A 499 -0.49 1.67 37.90
CA ASP A 499 0.00 2.99 38.35
C ASP A 499 0.28 3.94 37.16
N ASP A 500 -0.64 3.99 36.20
CA ASP A 500 -0.46 4.64 34.91
C ASP A 500 -0.07 6.11 35.07
N LYS A 501 -0.64 6.81 36.05
CA LYS A 501 -0.36 8.24 36.31
C LYS A 501 1.14 8.54 36.52
N ASP A 502 1.91 7.58 37.01
CA ASP A 502 3.33 7.77 37.32
C ASP A 502 4.23 7.52 36.09
N PHE A 503 3.67 6.99 35.00
CA PHE A 503 4.41 6.60 33.80
C PHE A 503 3.98 7.31 32.53
N VAL A 504 2.72 7.72 32.39
CA VAL A 504 2.20 8.18 31.08
C VAL A 504 2.75 9.53 30.60
N GLY A 505 3.10 10.43 31.53
CA GLY A 505 3.55 11.77 31.19
C GLY A 505 3.26 12.79 32.27
N THR A 506 3.30 14.07 31.91
CA THR A 506 3.06 15.20 32.81
C THR A 506 2.08 16.18 32.19
N ILE A 507 1.17 16.74 32.99
CA ILE A 507 0.35 17.88 32.59
C ILE A 507 0.94 19.16 33.18
N ASP A 508 1.03 20.21 32.36
CA ASP A 508 1.43 21.51 32.85
C ASP A 508 0.34 22.09 33.77
N ALA A 509 0.74 22.41 35.01
CA ALA A 509 -0.17 22.75 36.10
C ALA A 509 -0.98 24.03 35.87
N LYS A 510 -0.60 24.88 34.90
CA LYS A 510 -1.26 26.17 34.62
C LYS A 510 -2.01 26.17 33.30
N THR A 511 -1.42 25.58 32.27
CA THR A 511 -1.91 25.63 30.89
C THR A 511 -2.80 24.46 30.54
N GLY A 512 -2.73 23.34 31.25
CA GLY A 512 -3.49 22.13 30.92
C GLY A 512 -2.96 21.37 29.69
N LEU A 513 -1.75 21.69 29.23
CA LEU A 513 -1.08 20.95 28.17
C LEU A 513 -0.49 19.65 28.72
N PHE A 514 -1.00 18.51 28.26
CA PHE A 514 -0.42 17.20 28.56
C PHE A 514 0.75 16.90 27.61
N THR A 515 1.90 16.58 28.21
CA THR A 515 3.10 16.12 27.52
C THR A 515 3.36 14.65 27.87
N PRO A 516 3.23 13.72 26.92
CA PRO A 516 3.47 12.30 27.18
C PRO A 516 4.95 12.03 27.45
N ASN A 517 5.25 10.91 28.12
CA ASN A 517 6.62 10.48 28.37
C ASN A 517 7.30 9.87 27.14
N LEU A 518 8.58 9.52 27.30
CA LEU A 518 9.38 8.84 26.28
C LEU A 518 8.72 7.51 25.89
N ASP A 519 8.80 7.18 24.60
CA ASP A 519 8.45 5.88 24.08
C ASP A 519 9.56 4.83 24.36
N GLY A 520 9.22 3.55 24.22
CA GLY A 520 10.11 2.41 24.43
C GLY A 520 9.77 1.59 25.69
N PRO A 521 10.29 0.34 25.79
CA PRO A 521 10.16 -0.47 27.00
C PRO A 521 10.69 0.27 28.24
N ASN A 522 9.87 0.39 29.29
CA ASN A 522 10.28 1.02 30.53
C ASN A 522 10.55 -0.05 31.60
N PRO A 523 11.83 -0.30 32.01
CA PRO A 523 12.18 -1.30 33.01
C PRO A 523 11.55 -1.09 34.40
N LYS A 524 11.07 0.13 34.69
CA LYS A 524 10.36 0.45 35.93
C LYS A 524 8.90 -0.01 35.90
N ARG A 525 8.35 -0.34 34.74
CA ARG A 525 7.00 -0.88 34.58
C ARG A 525 7.01 -2.40 34.62
N LYS A 526 5.90 -2.97 35.07
CA LYS A 526 5.68 -4.41 35.08
C LYS A 526 5.88 -4.97 33.66
N HIS A 527 6.64 -6.06 33.53
CA HIS A 527 7.00 -6.69 32.25
C HIS A 527 7.77 -5.78 31.26
N GLY A 528 8.30 -4.64 31.69
CA GLY A 528 8.99 -3.71 30.80
C GLY A 528 8.07 -3.04 29.78
N THR A 529 6.79 -2.83 30.12
CA THR A 529 5.82 -2.20 29.20
C THR A 529 6.22 -0.76 28.86
N ASN A 530 5.69 -0.24 27.75
CA ASN A 530 5.84 1.16 27.36
C ASN A 530 5.11 2.10 28.35
N ASN A 531 5.38 3.41 28.26
CA ASN A 531 4.74 4.46 29.05
C ASN A 531 3.30 4.82 28.61
N TYR A 532 2.53 3.86 28.10
CA TYR A 532 1.11 4.08 27.75
C TYR A 532 0.19 3.81 28.93
N GLY A 533 -1.05 4.28 28.89
CA GLY A 533 -2.02 4.05 29.96
C GLY A 533 -3.23 4.96 29.88
N ASP A 534 -4.16 4.74 30.79
CA ASP A 534 -5.37 5.55 30.95
C ASP A 534 -5.23 6.42 32.22
N VAL A 535 -5.60 7.70 32.14
CA VAL A 535 -5.59 8.60 33.31
C VAL A 535 -6.77 9.55 33.32
N TRP A 536 -7.10 10.07 34.50
CA TRP A 536 -7.98 11.23 34.65
C TRP A 536 -7.15 12.51 34.61
N VAL A 537 -7.54 13.45 33.76
CA VAL A 537 -7.06 14.84 33.80
C VAL A 537 -8.05 15.66 34.63
N VAL A 538 -7.57 16.30 35.68
CA VAL A 538 -8.43 17.03 36.62
C VAL A 538 -8.04 18.50 36.66
N ALA A 539 -9.04 19.36 36.44
CA ALA A 539 -8.94 20.81 36.61
C ALA A 539 -9.55 21.18 37.96
N THR A 540 -8.86 22.03 38.73
CA THR A 540 -9.36 22.60 39.99
C THR A 540 -9.33 24.12 39.94
N TYR A 541 -10.49 24.74 40.11
CA TYR A 541 -10.70 26.19 40.13
C TYR A 541 -11.13 26.67 41.52
N GLN A 542 -10.54 27.76 42.00
CA GLN A 542 -10.94 28.42 43.24
C GLN A 542 -11.93 29.54 42.94
N ALA A 543 -13.22 29.30 43.21
CA ALA A 543 -14.22 30.36 43.11
C ALA A 543 -14.09 31.29 44.32
N SER A 544 -13.78 32.57 44.07
CA SER A 544 -13.73 33.60 45.10
C SER A 544 -15.12 33.84 45.69
N GLY A 545 -15.27 33.59 46.99
CA GLY A 545 -16.50 33.84 47.75
C GLY A 545 -16.80 35.34 47.89
N SER A 546 -18.08 35.66 48.01
CA SER A 546 -18.63 37.01 48.15
C SER A 546 -18.00 37.80 49.31
N SER A 547 -17.56 39.03 49.05
CA SER A 547 -17.35 40.03 50.10
C SER A 547 -17.89 41.38 49.66
N THR A 548 -19.20 41.60 49.80
CA THR A 548 -19.77 42.93 50.10
C THR A 548 -21.05 42.73 50.90
N GLY A 549 -21.06 43.21 52.15
CA GLY A 549 -22.02 42.82 53.18
C GLY A 549 -23.38 43.51 53.15
N SER A 550 -24.36 42.83 53.75
CA SER A 550 -25.13 43.30 54.92
C SER A 550 -26.14 42.21 55.36
N GLU A 551 -26.22 42.00 56.68
CA GLU A 551 -27.29 41.36 57.48
C GLU A 551 -27.38 39.81 57.63
N GLN A 552 -26.81 39.37 58.77
CA GLN A 552 -27.31 38.40 59.78
C GLN A 552 -28.03 37.09 59.36
N ALA A 553 -27.29 35.97 59.44
CA ALA A 553 -27.76 34.67 59.95
C ALA A 553 -26.56 33.82 60.44
N PRO A 554 -26.72 32.85 61.36
CA PRO A 554 -25.72 32.54 62.38
C PRO A 554 -24.61 31.57 61.97
N SER A 555 -23.48 31.75 62.64
CA SER A 555 -22.19 31.06 62.53
C SER A 555 -22.26 29.53 62.61
N THR A 556 -21.76 28.85 61.58
CA THR A 556 -20.76 27.76 61.68
C THR A 556 -20.02 27.60 60.34
N GLY A 557 -18.69 27.63 60.35
CA GLY A 557 -17.83 27.28 59.21
C GLY A 557 -17.18 28.46 58.50
N SER A 558 -15.85 28.52 58.54
CA SER A 558 -14.95 29.46 57.85
C SER A 558 -15.34 29.78 56.41
N GLY A 559 -15.17 31.04 55.99
CA GLY A 559 -15.23 31.48 54.59
C GLY A 559 -14.13 30.85 53.73
N GLN A 560 -14.22 29.54 53.50
CA GLN A 560 -13.37 28.79 52.58
C GLN A 560 -13.86 29.04 51.15
N ALA A 561 -12.94 29.43 50.27
CA ALA A 561 -13.18 29.50 48.83
C ALA A 561 -13.76 28.16 48.33
N ARG A 562 -14.85 28.22 47.55
CA ARG A 562 -15.49 27.03 47.00
C ARG A 562 -14.59 26.46 45.90
N LEU A 563 -14.05 25.26 46.12
CA LEU A 563 -13.26 24.54 45.13
C LEU A 563 -14.18 23.83 44.13
N LEU A 564 -14.05 24.15 42.86
CA LEU A 564 -14.76 23.51 41.77
C LEU A 564 -13.79 22.60 41.02
N LYS A 565 -14.22 21.36 40.73
CA LYS A 565 -13.42 20.38 40.00
C LYS A 565 -14.16 19.87 38.77
N GLY A 566 -13.41 19.70 37.69
CA GLY A 566 -13.86 19.00 36.48
C GLY A 566 -12.84 17.93 36.11
N ARG A 567 -13.27 16.89 35.40
CA ARG A 567 -12.40 15.80 34.95
C ARG A 567 -12.63 15.44 33.48
N ALA A 568 -11.59 15.00 32.81
CA ALA A 568 -11.62 14.38 31.49
C ALA A 568 -10.82 13.08 31.49
N HIS A 569 -11.20 12.13 30.64
CA HIS A 569 -10.44 10.91 30.41
C HIS A 569 -9.34 11.15 29.38
N LEU A 570 -8.14 10.63 29.60
CA LEU A 570 -7.04 10.70 28.65
C LEU A 570 -6.48 9.30 28.44
N LEU A 571 -6.45 8.86 27.19
CA LEU A 571 -5.73 7.67 26.77
C LEU A 571 -4.36 8.09 26.21
N VAL A 572 -3.29 7.51 26.74
CA VAL A 572 -1.93 7.65 26.22
C VAL A 572 -1.52 6.33 25.59
N THR A 573 -1.05 6.31 24.34
CA THR A 573 -0.74 5.06 23.61
C THR A 573 0.62 5.08 22.91
N VAL A 574 1.01 3.95 22.30
CA VAL A 574 2.33 3.77 21.66
C VAL A 574 2.45 4.50 20.31
N PRO A 575 3.68 4.87 19.90
CA PRO A 575 3.98 5.31 18.56
C PRO A 575 4.25 4.10 17.63
N LEU A 576 4.52 4.36 16.35
CA LEU A 576 4.68 3.34 15.31
C LEU A 576 6.18 3.15 14.96
N TYR A 577 6.92 2.16 15.52
CA TYR A 577 8.41 1.92 15.43
C TYR A 577 8.99 1.33 14.14
N ILE A 578 9.99 1.91 13.43
CA ILE A 578 10.53 1.35 12.16
C ILE A 578 11.69 0.34 12.36
N LYS A 579 11.69 -0.79 11.64
CA LYS A 579 12.76 -1.78 11.48
C LYS A 579 13.16 -1.96 10.01
N TRP A 580 14.38 -2.43 9.74
CA TRP A 580 14.74 -2.93 8.42
C TRP A 580 14.13 -4.33 8.21
N ASP A 581 13.27 -4.50 7.20
CA ASP A 581 12.45 -5.71 7.05
C ASP A 581 12.99 -6.69 5.99
N GLN A 582 13.80 -6.22 5.04
CA GLN A 582 14.25 -7.00 3.89
C GLN A 582 15.72 -6.68 3.57
N ALA A 583 16.61 -7.65 3.82
CA ALA A 583 18.04 -7.47 3.67
C ALA A 583 18.55 -8.00 2.33
N ASP A 584 18.88 -7.10 1.40
CA ASP A 584 19.95 -7.28 0.39
C ASP A 584 20.33 -5.93 -0.22
N LEU A 585 21.36 -5.32 0.37
CA LEU A 585 22.08 -4.21 -0.24
C LEU A 585 23.29 -4.77 -0.99
N PHE A 586 23.53 -4.29 -2.20
CA PHE A 586 24.75 -4.60 -2.94
C PHE A 586 25.32 -3.34 -3.59
N GLN A 587 26.61 -3.38 -3.95
CA GLN A 587 27.28 -2.27 -4.64
C GLN A 587 27.66 -2.69 -6.05
N ALA A 588 27.47 -1.78 -7.00
CA ALA A 588 27.89 -1.94 -8.39
C ALA A 588 28.17 -0.57 -9.01
N ALA A 589 29.18 -0.45 -9.87
CA ALA A 589 29.58 0.78 -10.56
C ALA A 589 29.75 2.00 -9.63
N GLY A 590 30.15 1.78 -8.37
CA GLY A 590 30.30 2.83 -7.36
C GLY A 590 28.98 3.38 -6.78
N ARG A 591 27.84 2.72 -7.02
CA ARG A 591 26.52 3.05 -6.45
C ARG A 591 26.00 1.91 -5.57
N ASP A 592 25.16 2.27 -4.61
CA ASP A 592 24.43 1.29 -3.80
C ASP A 592 23.12 0.93 -4.49
N PHE A 593 22.75 -0.35 -4.40
CA PHE A 593 21.50 -0.89 -4.91
C PHE A 593 20.78 -1.66 -3.80
N LEU A 594 19.45 -1.66 -3.88
CA LEU A 594 18.57 -2.47 -3.04
C LEU A 594 17.89 -3.54 -3.89
N TYR A 595 18.01 -4.80 -3.48
CA TYR A 595 17.21 -5.90 -4.00
C TYR A 595 16.05 -6.21 -3.05
N LEU A 596 14.83 -5.97 -3.53
CA LEU A 596 13.61 -6.13 -2.74
C LEU A 596 13.02 -7.55 -2.93
N VAL A 597 13.33 -8.46 -2.00
CA VAL A 597 12.98 -9.89 -2.09
C VAL A 597 11.49 -10.18 -2.36
N PRO A 598 10.49 -9.45 -1.81
CA PRO A 598 9.08 -9.74 -2.11
C PRO A 598 8.71 -9.57 -3.58
N SER A 599 9.23 -8.55 -4.23
CA SER A 599 8.94 -8.20 -5.63
C SER A 599 10.04 -8.57 -6.61
N ALA A 600 11.20 -9.04 -6.13
CA ALA A 600 12.42 -9.20 -6.92
C ALA A 600 12.90 -7.92 -7.63
N ALA A 601 12.44 -6.74 -7.18
CA ALA A 601 12.79 -5.47 -7.80
C ALA A 601 14.19 -5.01 -7.37
N VAL A 602 14.92 -4.38 -8.29
CA VAL A 602 16.24 -3.77 -8.04
C VAL A 602 16.13 -2.26 -8.14
N PHE A 603 16.55 -1.53 -7.11
CA PHE A 603 16.55 -0.08 -7.06
C PHE A 603 17.97 0.46 -6.94
N ALA A 604 18.37 1.36 -7.83
CA ALA A 604 19.55 2.19 -7.60
C ALA A 604 19.20 3.20 -6.50
N LEU A 605 20.03 3.27 -5.46
CA LEU A 605 19.78 4.14 -4.32
C LEU A 605 20.47 5.48 -4.50
N ASP A 606 19.79 6.54 -4.08
CA ASP A 606 20.43 7.83 -3.86
C ASP A 606 21.14 7.86 -2.50
N ALA A 607 22.01 8.86 -2.30
CA ALA A 607 22.83 8.95 -1.11
C ALA A 607 22.01 9.02 0.21
N PRO A 608 20.88 9.77 0.29
CA PRO A 608 20.00 9.75 1.46
C PRO A 608 19.42 8.37 1.75
N THR A 609 18.88 7.68 0.76
CA THR A 609 18.23 6.36 0.93
C THR A 609 19.23 5.29 1.36
N SER A 610 20.42 5.28 0.75
CA SER A 610 21.54 4.44 1.18
C SER A 610 21.93 4.68 2.63
N ALA A 611 22.01 5.95 3.03
CA ALA A 611 22.40 6.31 4.38
C ALA A 611 21.33 5.88 5.41
N VAL A 612 20.04 6.03 5.08
CA VAL A 612 18.93 5.52 5.89
C VAL A 612 19.05 4.02 6.13
N LEU A 613 19.25 3.25 5.06
CA LEU A 613 19.33 1.79 5.17
C LEU A 613 20.56 1.34 5.95
N ARG A 614 21.72 1.99 5.80
CA ARG A 614 22.91 1.70 6.62
C ARG A 614 22.66 1.96 8.09
N VAL A 615 22.00 3.07 8.43
CA VAL A 615 21.65 3.42 9.80
C VAL A 615 20.68 2.40 10.42
N LEU A 616 19.71 1.93 9.64
CA LEU A 616 18.72 0.93 10.06
C LEU A 616 19.27 -0.51 10.06
N ALA A 617 20.32 -0.80 9.30
CA ALA A 617 21.00 -2.08 9.32
C ALA A 617 21.80 -2.31 10.62
N GLU A 618 22.25 -1.24 11.27
CA GLU A 618 22.94 -1.31 12.57
C GLU A 618 21.98 -1.57 13.73
N ALA A 619 20.81 -0.95 13.71
CA ALA A 619 19.79 -1.08 14.75
C ALA A 619 18.42 -0.63 14.23
N THR A 620 17.36 -1.24 14.76
CA THR A 620 15.99 -0.72 14.66
C THR A 620 15.96 0.71 15.20
N ARG A 621 15.48 1.64 14.39
CA ARG A 621 15.40 3.05 14.74
C ARG A 621 14.12 3.64 14.17
N PRO A 622 13.51 4.60 14.85
CA PRO A 622 12.43 5.41 14.29
C PRO A 622 12.88 6.33 13.15
N ASP A 623 11.90 6.90 12.46
CA ASP A 623 12.06 7.91 11.41
C ASP A 623 12.98 9.07 11.84
N ASP A 624 12.72 9.61 13.04
CA ASP A 624 13.36 10.83 13.54
C ASP A 624 14.81 10.59 13.96
N ALA A 625 15.12 9.46 14.57
CA ALA A 625 16.49 9.12 14.96
C ALA A 625 17.35 8.78 13.74
N VAL A 626 16.76 8.21 12.69
CA VAL A 626 17.43 8.05 11.40
C VAL A 626 17.70 9.43 10.78
N ALA A 627 16.72 10.33 10.76
CA ALA A 627 16.90 11.70 10.30
C ALA A 627 17.97 12.47 11.09
N ALA A 628 17.97 12.35 12.42
CA ALA A 628 18.95 13.00 13.29
C ALA A 628 20.37 12.43 13.11
N ALA A 629 20.50 11.10 12.98
CA ALA A 629 21.78 10.44 12.72
C ALA A 629 22.42 10.83 11.37
N LEU A 630 21.61 11.42 10.48
CA LEU A 630 22.01 11.81 9.13
C LEU A 630 21.95 13.32 8.90
N ALA A 631 21.64 14.11 9.93
CA ALA A 631 21.40 15.55 9.85
C ALA A 631 22.66 16.37 9.53
N ASP A 632 23.84 15.82 9.79
CA ASP A 632 25.13 16.41 9.42
C ASP A 632 25.44 16.28 7.92
N ARG A 633 24.74 15.38 7.22
CA ARG A 633 24.96 15.04 5.81
C ARG A 633 23.79 15.40 4.90
N PHE A 634 22.56 15.38 5.42
CA PHE A 634 21.34 15.57 4.65
C PHE A 634 20.31 16.40 5.42
N ASP A 635 19.46 17.13 4.69
CA ASP A 635 18.33 17.83 5.29
C ASP A 635 17.33 16.82 5.90
N PRO A 636 16.80 17.05 7.12
CA PRO A 636 15.87 16.12 7.76
C PRO A 636 14.60 15.82 6.95
N ALA A 637 14.12 16.75 6.13
CA ALA A 637 12.95 16.49 5.27
C ALA A 637 13.30 15.51 4.15
N THR A 638 14.51 15.59 3.59
CA THR A 638 15.03 14.61 2.61
C THR A 638 15.14 13.22 3.22
N VAL A 639 15.67 13.11 4.44
CA VAL A 639 15.79 11.81 5.12
C VAL A 639 14.42 11.21 5.41
N ARG A 640 13.46 12.02 5.88
CA ARG A 640 12.07 11.57 6.11
C ARG A 640 11.36 11.14 4.83
N ALA A 641 11.62 11.82 3.70
CA ALA A 641 11.10 11.41 2.41
C ALA A 641 11.65 10.03 2.01
N ALA A 642 12.95 9.80 2.13
CA ALA A 642 13.57 8.50 1.87
C ALA A 642 13.00 7.39 2.77
N ILE A 643 12.77 7.66 4.05
CA ILE A 643 12.12 6.72 4.98
C ILE A 643 10.69 6.40 4.54
N ALA A 644 9.91 7.41 4.15
CA ALA A 644 8.55 7.21 3.67
C ALA A 644 8.51 6.35 2.39
N GLU A 645 9.42 6.58 1.45
CA GLU A 645 9.55 5.78 0.23
C GLU A 645 9.95 4.33 0.55
N LEU A 646 10.93 4.12 1.43
CA LEU A 646 11.37 2.80 1.86
C LEU A 646 10.27 2.01 2.60
N LEU A 647 9.47 2.67 3.44
CA LEU A 647 8.28 2.07 4.07
C LEU A 647 7.23 1.68 3.04
N GLN A 648 7.01 2.55 2.05
CA GLN A 648 6.01 2.33 1.01
C GLN A 648 6.32 1.10 0.15
N VAL A 649 7.61 0.89 -0.17
CA VAL A 649 8.06 -0.30 -0.89
C VAL A 649 8.35 -1.49 0.01
N ARG A 650 8.11 -1.38 1.33
CA ARG A 650 8.39 -2.41 2.35
C ARG A 650 9.85 -2.88 2.38
N ALA A 651 10.78 -1.99 2.04
CA ALA A 651 12.21 -2.23 2.26
C ALA A 651 12.53 -2.15 3.76
N ILE A 652 11.85 -1.25 4.45
CA ILE A 652 11.79 -1.13 5.91
C ILE A 652 10.33 -1.30 6.33
N GLY A 653 10.08 -1.79 7.53
CA GLY A 653 8.74 -1.99 8.09
C GLY A 653 8.70 -1.49 9.53
N TYR A 654 7.68 -1.82 10.31
CA TYR A 654 7.62 -1.44 11.72
C TYR A 654 7.91 -2.62 12.66
N GLU A 655 8.65 -2.44 13.76
CA GLU A 655 9.17 -3.52 14.63
C GLU A 655 8.10 -4.50 15.10
N HIS A 656 6.89 -3.99 15.36
CA HIS A 656 5.74 -4.80 15.77
C HIS A 656 4.80 -5.20 14.63
N GLN A 657 5.18 -4.95 13.37
CA GLN A 657 4.48 -5.55 12.24
C GLN A 657 4.76 -7.06 12.22
N PRO A 658 3.71 -7.89 12.01
CA PRO A 658 3.90 -9.31 11.80
C PRO A 658 4.96 -9.54 10.72
N GLU A 659 5.91 -10.46 10.95
CA GLU A 659 6.85 -10.86 9.92
C GLU A 659 6.09 -11.29 8.66
N ASP A 660 6.36 -10.59 7.56
CA ASP A 660 5.71 -10.84 6.27
C ASP A 660 6.22 -12.18 5.73
N ARG A 661 5.42 -13.24 5.91
CA ARG A 661 5.64 -14.50 5.19
C ARG A 661 5.30 -14.26 3.73
N ALA A 662 6.07 -14.86 2.81
CA ALA A 662 5.72 -14.86 1.40
C ALA A 662 4.22 -15.21 1.26
N PRO A 663 3.39 -14.31 0.70
CA PRO A 663 1.95 -14.51 0.70
C PRO A 663 1.66 -15.80 -0.08
N ARG A 664 0.80 -16.65 0.49
CA ARG A 664 0.39 -17.92 -0.15
C ARG A 664 -0.63 -17.61 -1.24
N VAL A 665 -0.13 -17.13 -2.37
CA VAL A 665 -0.94 -16.83 -3.57
C VAL A 665 -0.80 -17.99 -4.53
N LEU A 666 -1.85 -18.80 -4.64
CA LEU A 666 -1.92 -19.82 -5.68
C LEU A 666 -2.30 -19.15 -7.01
N PRO A 667 -1.79 -19.68 -8.14
CA PRO A 667 -2.25 -19.21 -9.45
C PRO A 667 -3.76 -19.41 -9.59
N MET A 668 -4.42 -18.49 -10.30
CA MET A 668 -5.81 -18.70 -10.68
C MET A 668 -5.91 -19.91 -11.63
N MET A 669 -6.75 -20.86 -11.26
CA MET A 669 -6.98 -22.07 -12.05
C MET A 669 -8.27 -21.94 -12.87
N PRO A 670 -8.29 -22.46 -14.13
CA PRO A 670 -7.19 -23.12 -14.81
C PRO A 670 -6.12 -22.11 -15.29
N PHE A 671 -4.85 -22.39 -14.98
CA PHE A 671 -3.73 -21.61 -15.50
C PHE A 671 -3.44 -22.05 -16.95
N PRO A 672 -3.33 -21.13 -17.93
CA PRO A 672 -3.08 -21.49 -19.32
C PRO A 672 -1.76 -22.24 -19.50
N LEU A 673 -1.79 -23.36 -20.24
CA LEU A 673 -0.59 -24.09 -20.61
C LEU A 673 0.22 -23.30 -21.65
N SER A 674 1.38 -22.79 -21.25
CA SER A 674 2.25 -21.99 -22.12
C SER A 674 3.25 -22.86 -22.88
N THR A 675 3.81 -23.88 -22.23
CA THR A 675 4.83 -24.79 -22.81
C THR A 675 4.46 -26.24 -22.58
N MET A 676 4.44 -27.03 -23.65
CA MET A 676 4.36 -28.48 -23.55
C MET A 676 5.65 -29.11 -24.08
N VAL A 677 6.22 -30.02 -23.29
CA VAL A 677 7.42 -30.77 -23.69
C VAL A 677 7.00 -32.19 -24.07
N LEU A 678 7.18 -32.54 -25.33
CA LEU A 678 6.74 -33.79 -25.94
C LEU A 678 7.92 -34.75 -26.09
N ASN A 679 7.94 -35.83 -25.29
CA ASN A 679 8.94 -36.88 -25.41
C ASN A 679 8.58 -37.78 -26.59
N VAL A 680 9.20 -37.57 -27.74
CA VAL A 680 8.85 -38.30 -28.98
C VAL A 680 9.45 -39.71 -29.03
N THR A 681 10.38 -40.02 -28.14
CA THR A 681 10.99 -41.35 -28.01
C THR A 681 11.60 -41.55 -26.62
N ASN A 682 11.57 -42.79 -26.14
CA ASN A 682 12.31 -43.28 -24.97
C ASN A 682 13.53 -44.10 -25.42
N GLN A 683 14.13 -43.76 -26.56
CA GLN A 683 15.38 -44.36 -27.04
C GLN A 683 16.43 -43.29 -27.29
N CYS A 684 17.69 -43.61 -26.99
CA CYS A 684 18.85 -42.80 -27.33
C CYS A 684 19.93 -43.69 -27.95
N ASN A 685 20.66 -43.16 -28.93
CA ASN A 685 21.81 -43.84 -29.53
C ASN A 685 23.12 -43.61 -28.76
N LEU A 686 23.12 -42.74 -27.74
CA LEU A 686 24.21 -42.57 -26.78
C LEU A 686 23.86 -43.26 -25.45
N ALA A 687 24.89 -43.60 -24.67
CA ALA A 687 24.82 -44.34 -23.41
C ALA A 687 25.42 -43.51 -22.26
N CYS A 688 24.95 -42.26 -22.10
CA CYS A 688 25.49 -41.35 -21.10
C CYS A 688 25.22 -41.85 -19.68
N THR A 689 26.27 -42.09 -18.89
CA THR A 689 26.13 -42.66 -17.53
C THR A 689 25.38 -41.75 -16.56
N TYR A 690 25.53 -40.42 -16.70
CA TYR A 690 24.84 -39.44 -15.85
C TYR A 690 23.39 -39.15 -16.28
N CYS A 691 22.89 -39.78 -17.34
CA CYS A 691 21.59 -39.42 -17.93
C CYS A 691 20.45 -39.65 -16.93
N TYR A 692 19.56 -38.66 -16.74
CA TYR A 692 18.40 -38.84 -15.85
C TYR A 692 17.38 -39.87 -16.38
N GLU A 693 17.41 -40.19 -17.68
CA GLU A 693 16.45 -41.10 -18.33
C GLU A 693 16.97 -42.54 -18.47
N TYR A 694 18.30 -42.73 -18.56
CA TYR A 694 18.92 -44.04 -18.79
C TYR A 694 20.01 -44.40 -17.77
N GLY A 695 20.49 -43.44 -16.97
CA GLY A 695 21.52 -43.65 -15.95
C GLY A 695 20.99 -44.29 -14.67
N GLU A 696 21.85 -44.42 -13.68
CA GLU A 696 21.53 -45.13 -12.42
C GLU A 696 20.43 -44.47 -11.59
N ASP A 697 20.25 -43.15 -11.74
CA ASP A 697 19.24 -42.37 -11.01
C ASP A 697 17.90 -42.24 -11.76
N LYS A 698 17.63 -43.11 -12.75
CA LYS A 698 16.39 -43.08 -13.52
C LYS A 698 15.17 -43.39 -12.64
N ILE A 699 14.13 -42.58 -12.77
CA ILE A 699 12.86 -42.75 -12.04
C ILE A 699 11.76 -43.38 -12.91
N VAL A 700 12.03 -43.57 -14.20
CA VAL A 700 11.16 -44.22 -15.18
C VAL A 700 11.94 -45.38 -15.78
N ASP A 701 11.32 -46.57 -15.79
CA ASP A 701 11.89 -47.73 -16.47
C ASP A 701 11.60 -47.65 -17.97
N THR A 702 12.53 -47.09 -18.73
CA THR A 702 12.45 -46.96 -20.18
C THR A 702 12.90 -48.21 -20.95
N GLU A 703 13.49 -49.19 -20.26
CA GLU A 703 14.06 -50.41 -20.87
C GLU A 703 13.11 -51.62 -20.77
N HIS A 704 12.47 -51.81 -19.62
CA HIS A 704 11.52 -52.90 -19.35
C HIS A 704 10.10 -52.41 -19.03
N GLY A 705 9.86 -51.10 -19.08
CA GLY A 705 8.55 -50.51 -18.82
C GLY A 705 7.51 -50.81 -19.91
N LYS A 706 6.25 -50.54 -19.58
CA LYS A 706 5.08 -50.78 -20.46
C LYS A 706 4.92 -49.73 -21.57
N GLN A 707 5.73 -48.68 -21.58
CA GLN A 707 5.58 -47.54 -22.48
C GLN A 707 6.11 -47.80 -23.88
N SER A 708 5.50 -47.17 -24.88
CA SER A 708 5.98 -47.26 -26.26
C SER A 708 7.37 -46.65 -26.40
N LYS A 709 8.26 -47.30 -27.16
CA LYS A 709 9.60 -46.76 -27.47
C LYS A 709 9.54 -45.49 -28.31
N PHE A 710 8.53 -45.37 -29.16
CA PHE A 710 8.33 -44.24 -30.07
C PHE A 710 6.91 -43.72 -29.93
N MET A 711 6.78 -42.39 -29.88
CA MET A 711 5.49 -41.74 -30.00
C MET A 711 4.90 -42.01 -31.38
N THR A 712 3.59 -42.30 -31.43
CA THR A 712 2.86 -42.42 -32.70
C THR A 712 2.42 -41.06 -33.22
N GLU A 713 2.22 -40.94 -34.53
CA GLU A 713 1.66 -39.72 -35.11
C GLU A 713 0.30 -39.35 -34.50
N GLN A 714 -0.55 -40.34 -34.21
CA GLN A 714 -1.86 -40.09 -33.58
C GLN A 714 -1.69 -39.46 -32.19
N THR A 715 -0.83 -40.03 -31.34
CA THR A 715 -0.55 -39.46 -30.01
C THR A 715 -0.01 -38.03 -30.09
N ALA A 716 0.85 -37.74 -31.06
CA ALA A 716 1.40 -36.41 -31.25
C ALA A 716 0.32 -35.39 -31.68
N ARG A 717 -0.62 -35.79 -32.56
CA ARG A 717 -1.80 -34.98 -32.93
C ARG A 717 -2.72 -34.76 -31.74
N ASP A 718 -3.02 -35.80 -30.96
CA ASP A 718 -3.83 -35.70 -29.74
C ASP A 718 -3.17 -34.71 -28.75
N SER A 719 -1.84 -34.72 -28.65
CA SER A 719 -1.07 -33.78 -27.82
C SER A 719 -1.21 -32.33 -28.30
N VAL A 720 -1.23 -32.08 -29.61
CA VAL A 720 -1.46 -30.75 -30.17
C VAL A 720 -2.87 -30.23 -29.83
N GLU A 721 -3.90 -31.07 -29.96
CA GLU A 721 -5.27 -30.69 -29.57
C GLU A 721 -5.33 -30.37 -28.08
N PHE A 722 -4.67 -31.18 -27.25
CA PHE A 722 -4.53 -30.92 -25.81
C PHE A 722 -3.87 -29.57 -25.55
N LEU A 723 -2.72 -29.25 -26.16
CA LEU A 723 -2.03 -27.97 -25.99
C LEU A 723 -2.91 -26.78 -26.41
N LEU A 724 -3.58 -26.86 -27.55
CA LEU A 724 -4.43 -25.77 -28.05
C LEU A 724 -5.64 -25.53 -27.16
N LYS A 725 -6.19 -26.59 -26.56
CA LYS A 725 -7.27 -26.50 -25.57
C LYS A 725 -6.77 -25.92 -24.24
N GLU A 726 -5.67 -26.44 -23.71
CA GLU A 726 -5.16 -26.10 -22.39
C GLU A 726 -4.45 -24.74 -22.33
N SER A 727 -4.00 -24.21 -23.47
CA SER A 727 -3.49 -22.84 -23.59
C SER A 727 -4.58 -21.76 -23.47
N GLY A 728 -5.86 -22.12 -23.33
CA GLY A 728 -6.93 -21.18 -22.99
C GLY A 728 -7.04 -20.01 -23.98
N ALA A 729 -7.03 -18.77 -23.48
CA ALA A 729 -7.10 -17.57 -24.30
C ALA A 729 -5.73 -17.08 -24.86
N SER A 730 -4.63 -17.77 -24.55
CA SER A 730 -3.30 -17.37 -25.02
C SER A 730 -3.20 -17.51 -26.54
N GLN A 731 -2.75 -16.43 -27.19
CA GLN A 731 -2.54 -16.36 -28.66
C GLN A 731 -1.38 -17.23 -29.14
N THR A 732 -0.40 -17.46 -28.25
CA THR A 732 0.82 -18.21 -28.56
C THR A 732 1.04 -19.32 -27.54
N ALA A 733 1.43 -20.50 -28.03
CA ALA A 733 1.86 -21.62 -27.21
C ALA A 733 3.20 -22.19 -27.72
N HIS A 734 3.94 -22.87 -26.85
CA HIS A 734 5.24 -23.44 -27.19
C HIS A 734 5.22 -24.96 -27.12
N LEU A 735 5.65 -25.62 -28.20
CA LEU A 735 5.83 -27.07 -28.26
C LEU A 735 7.31 -27.40 -28.37
N THR A 736 7.84 -28.06 -27.33
CA THR A 736 9.24 -28.47 -27.28
C THR A 736 9.36 -29.97 -27.49
N PHE A 737 10.09 -30.40 -28.50
CA PHE A 737 10.36 -31.82 -28.75
C PHE A 737 11.58 -32.28 -27.94
N PHE A 738 11.40 -33.39 -27.22
CA PHE A 738 12.38 -33.96 -26.31
C PHE A 738 12.35 -35.49 -26.36
N GLY A 739 13.07 -36.15 -25.46
CA GLY A 739 13.24 -37.60 -25.37
C GLY A 739 14.72 -37.98 -25.42
N GLY A 740 15.03 -39.29 -25.44
CA GLY A 740 16.41 -39.77 -25.45
C GLY A 740 17.27 -39.18 -26.59
N GLU A 741 16.92 -39.45 -27.85
CA GLU A 741 17.38 -38.68 -29.02
C GLU A 741 16.20 -38.35 -29.94
N THR A 742 15.76 -37.09 -29.89
CA THR A 742 14.55 -36.62 -30.60
C THR A 742 14.56 -36.90 -32.10
N LEU A 743 15.72 -36.82 -32.77
CA LEU A 743 15.81 -37.05 -34.21
C LEU A 743 15.66 -38.53 -34.63
N LEU A 744 15.63 -39.47 -33.69
CA LEU A 744 15.28 -40.86 -33.99
C LEU A 744 13.82 -40.98 -34.48
N ASN A 745 12.95 -40.07 -34.05
CA ASN A 745 11.55 -40.02 -34.47
C ASN A 745 11.25 -38.79 -35.36
N PHE A 746 12.18 -38.47 -36.26
CA PHE A 746 12.05 -37.34 -37.17
C PHE A 746 10.73 -37.32 -37.99
N PRO A 747 10.19 -38.45 -38.49
CA PRO A 747 8.91 -38.44 -39.20
C PRO A 747 7.74 -37.88 -38.37
N VAL A 748 7.68 -38.22 -37.07
CA VAL A 748 6.64 -37.68 -36.17
C VAL A 748 6.85 -36.19 -35.94
N LEU A 749 8.10 -35.73 -35.85
CA LEU A 749 8.43 -34.29 -35.78
C LEU A 749 7.82 -33.52 -36.96
N GLN A 750 8.04 -34.02 -38.18
CA GLN A 750 7.54 -33.41 -39.42
C GLN A 750 6.01 -33.37 -39.45
N ALA A 751 5.37 -34.51 -39.17
CA ALA A 751 3.92 -34.62 -39.13
C ALA A 751 3.30 -33.69 -38.08
N THR A 752 3.90 -33.60 -36.89
CA THR A 752 3.40 -32.80 -35.76
C THR A 752 3.48 -31.31 -36.07
N ILE A 753 4.60 -30.80 -36.58
CA ILE A 753 4.76 -29.38 -36.93
C ILE A 753 3.74 -28.97 -38.00
N ALA A 754 3.59 -29.77 -39.05
CA ALA A 754 2.64 -29.51 -40.12
C ALA A 754 1.18 -29.48 -39.60
N TYR A 755 0.83 -30.45 -38.76
CA TYR A 755 -0.50 -30.52 -38.14
C TYR A 755 -0.76 -29.34 -37.19
N ALA A 756 0.19 -29.06 -36.30
CA ALA A 756 0.10 -28.02 -35.29
C ALA A 756 -0.08 -26.62 -35.88
N ARG A 757 0.67 -26.27 -36.93
CA ARG A 757 0.51 -24.97 -37.61
C ARG A 757 -0.87 -24.80 -38.23
N ARG A 758 -1.32 -25.82 -38.96
CA ARG A 758 -2.64 -25.79 -39.60
C ARG A 758 -3.73 -25.63 -38.55
N ARG A 759 -3.69 -26.46 -37.49
CA ARG A 759 -4.69 -26.43 -36.43
C ARG A 759 -4.67 -25.14 -35.62
N ALA A 760 -3.49 -24.63 -35.27
CA ALA A 760 -3.35 -23.37 -34.56
C ALA A 760 -3.98 -22.21 -35.37
N ALA A 761 -3.72 -22.15 -36.68
CA ALA A 761 -4.33 -21.16 -37.56
C ALA A 761 -5.87 -21.27 -37.62
N GLU A 762 -6.42 -22.48 -37.66
CA GLU A 762 -7.89 -22.71 -37.64
C GLU A 762 -8.56 -22.18 -36.36
N VAL A 763 -7.84 -22.14 -35.23
CA VAL A 763 -8.35 -21.64 -33.95
C VAL A 763 -7.84 -20.24 -33.61
N GLY A 764 -7.21 -19.55 -34.57
CA GLY A 764 -6.70 -18.18 -34.38
C GLY A 764 -5.55 -18.08 -33.40
N LYS A 765 -4.67 -19.10 -33.33
CA LYS A 765 -3.48 -19.15 -32.46
C LYS A 765 -2.20 -19.42 -33.27
N THR A 766 -1.07 -19.25 -32.61
CA THR A 766 0.25 -19.62 -33.13
C THR A 766 0.95 -20.62 -32.19
N ILE A 767 1.76 -21.52 -32.78
CA ILE A 767 2.61 -22.44 -32.02
C ILE A 767 4.06 -22.27 -32.45
N ASP A 768 4.91 -22.04 -31.47
CA ASP A 768 6.35 -21.96 -31.61
C ASP A 768 6.99 -23.32 -31.29
N PHE A 769 7.98 -23.72 -32.09
CA PHE A 769 8.60 -25.05 -31.98
C PHE A 769 10.05 -24.95 -31.55
N SER A 770 10.47 -25.85 -30.66
CA SER A 770 11.88 -26.08 -30.35
C SER A 770 12.18 -27.56 -30.16
N LEU A 771 13.45 -27.95 -30.22
CA LEU A 771 13.90 -29.31 -29.91
C LEU A 771 15.23 -29.35 -29.19
N THR A 772 15.47 -30.44 -28.47
CA THR A 772 16.80 -30.80 -27.96
C THR A 772 17.33 -32.05 -28.67
N THR A 773 18.61 -32.04 -29.07
CA THR A 773 19.25 -33.20 -29.73
C THR A 773 20.70 -33.37 -29.25
N ASN A 774 21.23 -34.59 -29.32
CA ASN A 774 22.66 -34.89 -29.18
C ASN A 774 23.45 -34.68 -30.49
N ALA A 775 22.80 -34.19 -31.55
CA ALA A 775 23.35 -33.85 -32.86
C ALA A 775 23.92 -35.02 -33.70
N THR A 776 23.95 -36.25 -33.18
CA THR A 776 24.52 -37.41 -33.89
C THR A 776 23.76 -37.76 -35.17
N LEU A 777 22.46 -37.48 -35.21
CA LEU A 777 21.57 -37.78 -36.34
C LEU A 777 21.32 -36.60 -37.27
N LEU A 778 21.94 -35.44 -37.04
CA LEU A 778 21.85 -34.33 -37.98
C LEU A 778 22.38 -34.77 -39.36
N ARG A 779 21.54 -34.57 -40.37
CA ARG A 779 21.81 -34.80 -41.79
C ARG A 779 21.35 -33.57 -42.57
N PRO A 780 21.85 -33.33 -43.80
CA PRO A 780 21.50 -32.15 -44.58
C PRO A 780 19.98 -31.90 -44.65
N GLU A 781 19.19 -32.93 -44.92
CA GLU A 781 17.73 -32.82 -45.03
C GLU A 781 17.03 -32.43 -43.72
N ILE A 782 17.57 -32.86 -42.56
CA ILE A 782 17.05 -32.47 -41.25
C ILE A 782 17.43 -31.02 -40.96
N ILE A 783 18.67 -30.63 -41.27
CA ILE A 783 19.16 -29.26 -41.07
C ILE A 783 18.31 -28.26 -41.88
N GLU A 784 18.03 -28.58 -43.14
CA GLU A 784 17.13 -27.78 -44.00
C GLU A 784 15.73 -27.70 -43.38
N PHE A 785 15.15 -28.83 -42.99
CA PHE A 785 13.81 -28.87 -42.39
C PHE A 785 13.71 -27.99 -41.13
N LEU A 786 14.68 -28.07 -40.22
CA LEU A 786 14.69 -27.28 -38.98
C LEU A 786 14.79 -25.79 -39.27
N ALA A 787 15.64 -25.40 -40.22
CA ALA A 787 15.81 -24.01 -40.60
C ALA A 787 14.57 -23.44 -41.31
N ASP A 788 14.00 -24.18 -42.28
CA ASP A 788 12.83 -23.75 -43.05
C ASP A 788 11.56 -23.69 -42.18
N ASN A 789 11.50 -24.52 -41.14
CA ASN A 789 10.41 -24.51 -40.18
C ASN A 789 10.70 -23.63 -38.96
N ASN A 790 11.78 -22.86 -38.94
CA ASN A 790 12.11 -21.95 -37.84
C ASN A 790 12.08 -22.60 -36.44
N VAL A 791 12.55 -23.85 -36.35
CA VAL A 791 12.53 -24.64 -35.11
C VAL A 791 13.73 -24.27 -34.26
N GLY A 792 13.54 -23.77 -33.04
CA GLY A 792 14.66 -23.50 -32.13
C GLY A 792 15.42 -24.80 -31.79
N VAL A 793 16.75 -24.78 -31.82
CA VAL A 793 17.56 -25.99 -31.57
C VAL A 793 18.50 -25.80 -30.39
N THR A 794 18.39 -26.71 -29.43
CA THR A 794 19.34 -26.86 -28.32
C THR A 794 20.15 -28.14 -28.52
N ILE A 795 21.47 -28.02 -28.52
CA ILE A 795 22.39 -29.14 -28.71
C ILE A 795 23.01 -29.52 -27.37
N SER A 796 22.84 -30.78 -26.99
CA SER A 796 23.46 -31.33 -25.80
C SER A 796 24.91 -31.77 -26.10
N ILE A 797 25.88 -31.02 -25.56
CA ILE A 797 27.32 -31.18 -25.81
C ILE A 797 28.09 -30.71 -24.57
N ASP A 798 29.09 -31.46 -24.12
CA ASP A 798 29.79 -31.18 -22.86
C ASP A 798 31.15 -30.47 -23.05
N GLY A 799 31.51 -30.14 -24.30
CA GLY A 799 32.71 -29.36 -24.62
C GLY A 799 33.70 -30.10 -25.52
N PRO A 800 35.02 -29.89 -25.33
CA PRO A 800 36.08 -30.53 -26.11
C PRO A 800 36.01 -32.06 -26.12
N ARG A 801 36.68 -32.65 -27.10
CA ARG A 801 36.72 -34.11 -27.37
C ARG A 801 36.89 -34.96 -26.11
N ASP A 802 37.85 -34.65 -25.25
CA ASP A 802 38.16 -35.41 -24.04
C ASP A 802 37.03 -35.38 -23.01
N LEU A 803 36.34 -34.24 -22.85
CA LEU A 803 35.23 -34.09 -21.91
C LEU A 803 33.94 -34.69 -22.48
N GLN A 804 33.63 -34.41 -23.75
CA GLN A 804 32.48 -35.00 -24.46
C GLN A 804 32.55 -36.53 -24.44
N ASN A 805 33.70 -37.10 -24.83
CA ASN A 805 33.85 -38.55 -24.96
C ASN A 805 33.98 -39.27 -23.61
N LYS A 806 34.11 -38.55 -22.49
CA LYS A 806 34.13 -39.16 -21.15
C LYS A 806 32.77 -39.74 -20.77
N PHE A 807 31.69 -39.06 -21.15
CA PHE A 807 30.33 -39.44 -20.76
C PHE A 807 29.39 -39.64 -21.95
N ARG A 808 29.48 -38.83 -23.02
CA ARG A 808 28.61 -38.95 -24.19
C ARG A 808 29.20 -39.91 -25.22
N VAL A 809 29.19 -41.19 -24.87
CA VAL A 809 29.64 -42.28 -25.75
C VAL A 809 28.47 -42.99 -26.41
N PHE A 810 28.71 -43.63 -27.55
CA PHE A 810 27.76 -44.59 -28.12
C PHE A 810 27.65 -45.83 -27.21
N HIS A 811 26.60 -46.63 -27.40
CA HIS A 811 26.45 -47.93 -26.70
C HIS A 811 27.64 -48.90 -26.90
N THR A 812 28.48 -48.66 -27.91
CA THR A 812 29.74 -49.40 -28.16
C THR A 812 30.92 -48.91 -27.31
N GLY A 813 30.75 -47.84 -26.54
CA GLY A 813 31.83 -47.13 -25.83
C GLY A 813 32.62 -46.14 -26.72
N ALA A 814 32.32 -46.05 -28.02
CA ALA A 814 32.99 -45.10 -28.91
C ALA A 814 32.60 -43.64 -28.59
N GLY A 815 33.57 -42.74 -28.65
CA GLY A 815 33.33 -41.30 -28.45
C GLY A 815 32.44 -40.67 -29.52
N SER A 816 31.58 -39.71 -29.15
CA SER A 816 30.64 -39.06 -30.07
C SER A 816 31.18 -37.78 -30.73
N TYR A 817 32.24 -37.17 -30.19
CA TYR A 817 32.70 -35.83 -30.59
C TYR A 817 32.95 -35.67 -32.09
N ASP A 818 33.66 -36.62 -32.71
CA ASP A 818 34.03 -36.57 -34.13
C ASP A 818 32.83 -36.60 -35.07
N ILE A 819 31.73 -37.18 -34.62
CA ILE A 819 30.49 -37.25 -35.40
C ILE A 819 29.72 -35.95 -35.25
N VAL A 820 29.62 -35.40 -34.03
CA VAL A 820 28.73 -34.27 -33.74
C VAL A 820 29.34 -32.93 -34.15
N ALA A 821 30.64 -32.70 -33.92
CA ALA A 821 31.29 -31.42 -34.19
C ALA A 821 31.11 -30.90 -35.64
N PRO A 822 31.37 -31.70 -36.72
CA PRO A 822 31.17 -31.22 -38.09
C PRO A 822 29.69 -30.97 -38.43
N LYS A 823 28.77 -31.75 -37.83
CA LYS A 823 27.32 -31.61 -38.03
C LYS A 823 26.76 -30.37 -37.36
N ILE A 824 27.23 -30.09 -36.14
CA ILE A 824 26.96 -28.87 -35.40
C ILE A 824 27.40 -27.66 -36.24
N LYS A 825 28.63 -27.68 -36.77
CA LYS A 825 29.12 -26.60 -37.66
C LYS A 825 28.27 -26.44 -38.92
N ALA A 826 27.72 -27.53 -39.48
CA ALA A 826 26.83 -27.46 -40.63
C ALA A 826 25.48 -26.81 -40.27
N LEU A 827 24.86 -27.22 -39.16
CA LEU A 827 23.62 -26.61 -38.67
C LEU A 827 23.84 -25.13 -38.33
N LEU A 828 24.91 -24.83 -37.59
CA LEU A 828 25.37 -23.48 -37.29
C LEU A 828 25.84 -22.72 -38.52
N ARG A 829 25.82 -23.23 -39.76
CA ARG A 829 25.97 -22.42 -40.98
C ARG A 829 24.64 -22.13 -41.64
N ARG A 830 23.72 -23.10 -41.60
CA ARG A 830 22.44 -23.06 -42.34
C ARG A 830 21.32 -22.38 -41.57
N HIS A 831 21.19 -22.65 -40.28
CA HIS A 831 20.08 -22.14 -39.48
C HIS A 831 20.49 -20.81 -38.83
N ARG A 832 19.91 -19.73 -39.36
CA ARG A 832 20.21 -18.33 -38.99
C ARG A 832 18.99 -17.58 -38.46
N SER A 833 17.81 -18.15 -38.61
CA SER A 833 16.55 -17.51 -38.22
C SER A 833 16.34 -17.48 -36.70
N ARG A 834 16.97 -18.40 -35.95
CA ARG A 834 17.02 -18.39 -34.49
C ARG A 834 18.43 -18.78 -34.01
N PRO A 835 18.89 -18.25 -32.86
CA PRO A 835 20.09 -18.72 -32.21
C PRO A 835 20.02 -20.21 -31.87
N ILE A 836 21.15 -20.91 -32.02
CA ILE A 836 21.32 -22.30 -31.60
C ILE A 836 22.11 -22.30 -30.31
N GLY A 837 21.53 -22.92 -29.28
CA GLY A 837 22.13 -23.01 -27.95
C GLY A 837 22.89 -24.33 -27.74
N ALA A 838 24.04 -24.28 -27.06
CA ALA A 838 24.67 -25.44 -26.47
C ALA A 838 24.21 -25.63 -25.02
N ARG A 839 23.90 -26.87 -24.64
CA ARG A 839 23.53 -27.25 -23.26
C ARG A 839 24.55 -28.25 -22.72
N VAL A 840 25.34 -27.80 -21.75
CA VAL A 840 26.41 -28.56 -21.10
C VAL A 840 25.89 -29.18 -19.79
N THR A 841 26.23 -30.44 -19.53
CA THR A 841 26.04 -31.07 -18.21
C THR A 841 27.35 -31.11 -17.44
N LEU A 842 27.38 -30.45 -16.29
CA LEU A 842 28.54 -30.40 -15.40
C LEU A 842 28.48 -31.55 -14.39
N THR A 843 29.58 -32.29 -14.29
CA THR A 843 29.83 -33.33 -13.29
C THR A 843 31.08 -32.98 -12.50
N SER A 844 31.41 -33.72 -11.43
CA SER A 844 32.69 -33.57 -10.70
C SER A 844 33.93 -33.66 -11.60
N ASP A 845 33.77 -34.29 -12.75
CA ASP A 845 34.81 -34.58 -13.74
C ASP A 845 34.86 -33.61 -14.92
N THR A 846 33.86 -32.73 -15.08
CA THR A 846 33.75 -31.77 -16.21
C THR A 846 33.62 -30.32 -15.75
N LEU A 847 34.24 -29.96 -14.62
CA LEU A 847 34.18 -28.60 -14.04
C LEU A 847 35.14 -27.57 -14.68
N ASP A 848 35.74 -27.83 -15.85
CA ASP A 848 36.56 -26.83 -16.57
C ASP A 848 35.69 -25.96 -17.49
N ILE A 849 34.86 -25.13 -16.85
CA ILE A 849 33.76 -24.37 -17.46
C ILE A 849 34.30 -23.35 -18.47
N THR A 850 35.41 -22.65 -18.14
CA THR A 850 36.00 -21.66 -19.05
C THR A 850 36.55 -22.32 -20.31
N ARG A 851 37.24 -23.48 -20.20
CA ARG A 851 37.72 -24.22 -21.38
C ARG A 851 36.57 -24.73 -22.23
N ILE A 852 35.51 -25.26 -21.60
CA ILE A 852 34.31 -25.71 -22.30
C ILE A 852 33.65 -24.54 -23.04
N TYR A 853 33.45 -23.42 -22.36
CA TYR A 853 32.82 -22.22 -22.91
C TYR A 853 33.56 -21.73 -24.15
N ARG A 854 34.88 -21.48 -24.05
CA ARG A 854 35.71 -21.03 -25.19
C ARG A 854 35.67 -22.01 -26.35
N HIS A 855 35.74 -23.31 -26.08
CA HIS A 855 35.65 -24.30 -27.14
C HIS A 855 34.31 -24.23 -27.90
N LEU A 856 33.20 -24.11 -27.18
CA LEU A 856 31.87 -24.08 -27.79
C LEU A 856 31.62 -22.77 -28.54
N THR A 857 32.08 -21.63 -28.03
CA THR A 857 31.90 -20.33 -28.70
C THR A 857 32.93 -20.08 -29.80
N GLU A 858 34.22 -20.27 -29.54
CA GLU A 858 35.32 -19.90 -30.44
C GLU A 858 35.60 -20.99 -31.49
N ASP A 859 35.63 -22.27 -31.11
CA ASP A 859 35.99 -23.36 -32.05
C ASP A 859 34.79 -23.90 -32.83
N LEU A 860 33.62 -24.01 -32.19
CA LEU A 860 32.39 -24.53 -32.79
C LEU A 860 31.47 -23.43 -33.31
N GLY A 861 31.49 -22.23 -32.71
CA GLY A 861 30.70 -21.07 -33.17
C GLY A 861 29.28 -21.01 -32.61
N PHE A 862 29.01 -21.59 -31.44
CA PHE A 862 27.71 -21.45 -30.79
C PHE A 862 27.43 -19.98 -30.43
N TRP A 863 26.19 -19.54 -30.65
CA TRP A 863 25.77 -18.20 -30.24
C TRP A 863 25.56 -18.13 -28.73
N GLU A 864 25.00 -19.18 -28.13
CA GLU A 864 24.72 -19.24 -26.70
C GLU A 864 25.16 -20.58 -26.11
N VAL A 865 25.74 -20.54 -24.91
CA VAL A 865 26.17 -21.71 -24.14
C VAL A 865 25.58 -21.61 -22.73
N GLY A 866 24.80 -22.62 -22.37
CA GLY A 866 24.19 -22.77 -21.05
C GLY A 866 24.70 -24.01 -20.34
N PHE A 867 25.00 -23.86 -19.06
CA PHE A 867 25.51 -24.91 -18.19
C PHE A 867 24.47 -25.31 -17.15
N ALA A 868 24.39 -26.60 -16.85
CA ALA A 868 23.57 -27.12 -15.75
C ALA A 868 24.34 -28.18 -14.97
N PRO A 869 24.30 -28.17 -13.63
CA PRO A 869 24.84 -29.25 -12.82
C PRO A 869 24.06 -30.54 -13.09
N VAL A 870 24.76 -31.67 -12.99
CA VAL A 870 24.16 -32.99 -13.06
C VAL A 870 23.14 -33.17 -11.92
N THR A 871 21.95 -33.65 -12.26
CA THR A 871 20.93 -34.01 -11.27
C THR A 871 21.14 -35.47 -10.89
N THR A 872 21.54 -35.74 -9.66
CA THR A 872 21.96 -37.08 -9.25
C THR A 872 21.81 -37.33 -7.76
N SER A 873 21.76 -38.60 -7.37
CA SER A 873 21.85 -38.98 -5.97
C SER A 873 23.26 -38.73 -5.41
N PRO A 874 23.42 -38.50 -4.09
CA PRO A 874 24.69 -38.02 -3.53
C PRO A 874 25.86 -39.01 -3.66
N ASN A 875 25.58 -40.29 -3.90
CA ASN A 875 26.57 -41.36 -3.87
C ASN A 875 27.15 -41.68 -5.27
N GLN A 876 26.70 -40.99 -6.32
CA GLN A 876 27.20 -41.21 -7.67
C GLN A 876 28.60 -40.62 -7.84
N GLN A 877 29.48 -41.34 -8.53
CA GLN A 877 30.89 -40.94 -8.72
C GLN A 877 31.02 -39.58 -9.43
N TYR A 878 30.09 -39.28 -10.34
CA TYR A 878 30.05 -38.04 -11.11
C TYR A 878 29.32 -36.89 -10.38
N ALA A 879 28.82 -37.11 -9.16
CA ALA A 879 28.14 -36.08 -8.37
C ALA A 879 29.09 -34.95 -7.97
N ILE A 880 28.64 -33.70 -8.08
CA ILE A 880 29.40 -32.53 -7.67
C ILE A 880 29.35 -32.43 -6.13
N GLY A 881 30.52 -32.52 -5.50
CA GLY A 881 30.67 -32.26 -4.06
C GLY A 881 30.76 -30.76 -3.74
N GLU A 882 30.81 -30.44 -2.45
CA GLU A 882 30.86 -29.05 -1.94
C GLU A 882 31.97 -28.22 -2.59
N HIS A 883 33.23 -28.69 -2.55
CA HIS A 883 34.35 -28.02 -3.22
C HIS A 883 34.17 -27.90 -4.75
N GLY A 884 33.39 -28.79 -5.36
CA GLY A 884 33.07 -28.72 -6.79
C GLY A 884 32.13 -27.55 -7.09
N PHE A 885 31.14 -27.30 -6.24
CA PHE A 885 30.24 -26.15 -6.36
C PHE A 885 30.98 -24.82 -6.14
N ASP A 886 31.95 -24.78 -5.22
CA ASP A 886 32.80 -23.59 -5.04
C ASP A 886 33.60 -23.26 -6.30
N ARG A 887 34.27 -24.27 -6.88
CA ARG A 887 35.02 -24.13 -8.14
C ARG A 887 34.12 -23.74 -9.32
N MET A 888 32.90 -24.25 -9.34
CA MET A 888 31.90 -23.89 -10.34
C MET A 888 31.49 -22.43 -10.20
N LEU A 889 31.22 -21.95 -8.98
CA LEU A 889 30.87 -20.55 -8.72
C LEU A 889 32.00 -19.60 -9.13
N GLU A 890 33.26 -19.96 -8.83
CA GLU A 890 34.44 -19.16 -9.18
C GLU A 890 34.53 -18.93 -10.70
N GLN A 891 34.38 -19.98 -11.50
CA GLN A 891 34.44 -19.87 -12.96
C GLN A 891 33.19 -19.21 -13.56
N PHE A 892 32.00 -19.44 -12.99
CA PHE A 892 30.79 -18.70 -13.35
C PHE A 892 30.98 -17.20 -13.13
N ARG A 893 31.59 -16.79 -12.00
CA ARG A 893 31.94 -15.39 -11.71
C ARG A 893 32.94 -14.82 -12.71
N ALA A 894 33.94 -15.60 -13.11
CA ALA A 894 34.89 -15.18 -14.15
C ALA A 894 34.18 -14.92 -15.49
N LEU A 895 33.37 -15.88 -15.97
CA LEU A 895 32.61 -15.71 -17.21
C LEU A 895 31.54 -14.61 -17.13
N ALA A 896 30.94 -14.37 -15.96
CA ALA A 896 29.98 -13.29 -15.77
C ALA A 896 30.65 -11.90 -15.84
N ARG A 897 31.87 -11.76 -15.30
CA ARG A 897 32.67 -10.53 -15.46
C ARG A 897 33.07 -10.31 -16.92
N ASP A 898 33.57 -11.36 -17.58
CA ASP A 898 33.89 -11.30 -19.02
C ASP A 898 32.65 -10.91 -19.83
N PHE A 899 31.48 -11.49 -19.53
CA PHE A 899 30.20 -11.13 -20.12
C PHE A 899 29.89 -9.64 -19.92
N CYS A 900 30.01 -9.14 -18.69
CA CYS A 900 29.73 -7.73 -18.37
C CYS A 900 30.61 -6.77 -19.16
N ASP A 901 31.91 -7.05 -19.28
CA ASP A 901 32.81 -6.20 -20.04
C ASP A 901 32.51 -6.22 -21.54
N HIS A 902 32.20 -7.40 -22.10
CA HIS A 902 31.77 -7.49 -23.50
C HIS A 902 30.47 -6.72 -23.75
N VAL A 903 29.45 -6.92 -22.90
CA VAL A 903 28.17 -6.25 -23.06
C VAL A 903 28.30 -4.73 -22.84
N ALA A 904 29.10 -4.28 -21.89
CA ALA A 904 29.37 -2.85 -21.69
C ALA A 904 29.97 -2.19 -22.95
N GLU A 905 30.73 -2.95 -23.75
CA GLU A 905 31.30 -2.52 -25.03
C GLU A 905 30.39 -2.83 -26.24
N ASN A 906 29.12 -3.19 -26.01
CA ASN A 906 28.16 -3.62 -27.04
C ASN A 906 28.61 -4.84 -27.87
N ARG A 907 29.45 -5.69 -27.29
CA ARG A 907 29.89 -6.96 -27.89
C ARG A 907 29.07 -8.13 -27.36
N HIS A 908 28.88 -9.15 -28.20
CA HIS A 908 28.23 -10.40 -27.82
C HIS A 908 29.21 -11.32 -27.07
N HIS A 909 28.72 -11.97 -26.01
CA HIS A 909 29.48 -12.98 -25.26
C HIS A 909 28.85 -14.37 -25.43
N GLY A 910 27.55 -14.52 -25.13
CA GLY A 910 26.84 -15.79 -25.33
C GLY A 910 26.87 -16.75 -24.13
N PHE A 911 27.24 -16.26 -22.94
CA PHE A 911 27.03 -17.03 -21.71
C PHE A 911 25.56 -16.90 -21.29
N SER A 912 24.73 -17.93 -21.56
CA SER A 912 23.29 -17.78 -21.42
C SER A 912 22.84 -17.73 -19.96
N ASN A 913 23.51 -18.44 -19.04
CA ASN A 913 23.15 -18.45 -17.61
C ASN A 913 23.07 -17.04 -17.00
N VAL A 914 24.03 -16.16 -17.35
CA VAL A 914 24.00 -14.78 -16.85
C VAL A 914 22.91 -13.97 -17.56
N LYS A 915 22.80 -14.06 -18.89
CA LYS A 915 21.74 -13.39 -19.66
C LYS A 915 20.34 -13.74 -19.11
N ASP A 916 20.06 -15.03 -18.94
CA ASP A 916 18.76 -15.52 -18.50
C ASP A 916 18.44 -15.04 -17.08
N THR A 917 19.44 -15.05 -16.18
CA THR A 917 19.26 -14.53 -14.81
C THR A 917 19.04 -13.01 -14.80
N LEU A 918 19.79 -12.26 -15.62
CA LEU A 918 19.62 -10.81 -15.76
C LEU A 918 18.23 -10.45 -16.33
N GLU A 919 17.73 -11.24 -17.28
CA GLU A 919 16.40 -11.06 -17.85
C GLU A 919 15.30 -11.31 -16.81
N GLU A 920 15.43 -12.33 -15.97
CA GLU A 920 14.51 -12.58 -14.85
C GLU A 920 14.54 -11.47 -13.80
N ILE A 921 15.74 -10.96 -13.47
CA ILE A 921 15.90 -9.80 -12.57
C ILE A 921 15.25 -8.56 -13.17
N HIS A 922 15.51 -8.27 -14.45
CA HIS A 922 14.98 -7.08 -15.14
C HIS A 922 13.45 -7.09 -15.19
N LYS A 923 12.86 -8.25 -15.46
CA LYS A 923 11.41 -8.45 -15.51
C LYS A 923 10.75 -8.50 -14.12
N GLY A 924 11.52 -8.38 -13.04
CA GLY A 924 11.00 -8.44 -11.66
C GLY A 924 10.33 -9.77 -11.35
N VAL A 925 10.84 -10.87 -11.89
CA VAL A 925 10.20 -12.19 -11.75
C VAL A 925 10.31 -12.66 -10.30
N SER A 926 9.16 -12.76 -9.61
CA SER A 926 9.07 -13.28 -8.24
C SER A 926 8.32 -14.61 -8.22
N LYS A 927 9.09 -15.70 -8.30
CA LYS A 927 8.56 -17.06 -8.46
C LYS A 927 8.16 -17.68 -7.12
N ALA A 928 6.92 -18.16 -7.04
CA ALA A 928 6.49 -19.09 -5.99
C ALA A 928 6.80 -20.57 -6.34
N TYR A 929 7.12 -20.84 -7.62
CA TYR A 929 7.41 -22.16 -8.16
C TYR A 929 8.58 -22.07 -9.16
N PRO A 930 9.50 -23.04 -9.19
CA PRO A 930 10.81 -22.90 -9.83
C PRO A 930 10.77 -22.77 -11.36
N CYS A 931 10.12 -23.71 -12.06
CA CYS A 931 10.21 -23.82 -13.52
C CYS A 931 8.86 -24.00 -14.24
N GLY A 932 7.76 -23.68 -13.56
CA GLY A 932 6.40 -23.81 -14.12
C GLY A 932 5.88 -25.25 -14.24
N ALA A 933 6.66 -26.26 -13.83
CA ALA A 933 6.26 -27.67 -13.84
C ALA A 933 4.96 -27.89 -13.05
N GLY A 934 4.00 -28.59 -13.67
CA GLY A 934 2.66 -28.81 -13.12
C GLY A 934 1.73 -27.61 -13.21
N MET A 935 2.16 -26.51 -13.85
CA MET A 935 1.38 -25.27 -14.05
C MET A 935 1.37 -24.90 -15.55
N GLY A 936 2.16 -23.89 -15.95
CA GLY A 936 2.30 -23.47 -17.35
C GLY A 936 3.26 -24.34 -18.17
N LEU A 937 3.91 -25.34 -17.55
CA LEU A 937 4.74 -26.34 -18.20
C LEU A 937 4.27 -27.75 -17.83
N LEU A 938 4.07 -28.59 -18.86
CA LEU A 938 3.73 -30.02 -18.71
C LEU A 938 4.59 -30.87 -19.63
N GLY A 939 4.90 -32.10 -19.17
CA GLY A 939 5.58 -33.11 -19.98
C GLY A 939 4.61 -34.17 -20.49
N VAL A 940 4.80 -34.63 -21.71
CA VAL A 940 3.99 -35.69 -22.33
C VAL A 940 4.89 -36.85 -22.75
N SER A 941 4.61 -38.06 -22.28
CA SER A 941 5.34 -39.27 -22.67
C SER A 941 4.89 -39.84 -24.02
N THR A 942 5.61 -40.84 -24.52
CA THR A 942 5.41 -41.46 -25.84
C THR A 942 4.02 -42.07 -26.06
N ASP A 943 3.34 -42.46 -24.98
CA ASP A 943 1.99 -43.03 -24.95
C ASP A 943 0.88 -41.98 -24.72
N GLY A 944 1.23 -40.73 -24.44
CA GLY A 944 0.29 -39.64 -24.23
C GLY A 944 -0.06 -39.36 -22.77
N ASP A 945 0.64 -39.96 -21.81
CA ASP A 945 0.50 -39.59 -20.40
C ASP A 945 1.08 -38.20 -20.13
N VAL A 946 0.37 -37.42 -19.32
CA VAL A 946 0.73 -36.06 -18.96
C VAL A 946 1.30 -36.05 -17.53
N ALA A 947 2.49 -35.51 -17.36
CA ALA A 947 3.21 -35.41 -16.09
C ALA A 947 3.65 -33.97 -15.79
N LEU A 948 4.18 -33.74 -14.58
CA LEU A 948 4.63 -32.42 -14.10
C LEU A 948 5.60 -31.72 -15.06
N CYS A 949 6.55 -32.46 -15.63
CA CYS A 949 7.48 -31.99 -16.67
C CYS A 949 8.08 -33.18 -17.44
N HIS A 950 8.92 -32.91 -18.44
CA HIS A 950 9.56 -33.94 -19.28
C HIS A 950 10.37 -34.98 -18.51
N ARG A 951 10.93 -34.63 -17.34
CA ARG A 951 11.70 -35.57 -16.52
C ARG A 951 10.82 -36.54 -15.71
N PHE A 952 9.54 -36.23 -15.54
CA PHE A 952 8.56 -37.10 -14.90
C PHE A 952 7.69 -37.84 -15.92
N ALA A 953 7.85 -37.55 -17.21
CA ALA A 953 7.05 -38.16 -18.27
C ALA A 953 7.26 -39.68 -18.25
N GLY A 954 6.17 -40.42 -18.06
CA GLY A 954 6.17 -41.88 -17.90
C GLY A 954 6.31 -42.40 -16.47
N SER A 955 6.36 -41.51 -15.47
CA SER A 955 6.28 -41.90 -14.07
C SER A 955 4.82 -42.00 -13.61
N ASP A 956 4.36 -43.21 -13.28
CA ASP A 956 3.01 -43.44 -12.73
C ASP A 956 2.75 -42.61 -11.46
N ALA A 957 3.78 -42.44 -10.62
CA ALA A 957 3.69 -41.69 -9.35
C ALA A 957 3.50 -40.17 -9.52
N HIS A 958 3.79 -39.62 -10.70
CA HIS A 958 3.76 -38.19 -10.98
C HIS A 958 2.86 -37.82 -12.17
N LYS A 959 1.98 -38.76 -12.56
CA LYS A 959 1.00 -38.60 -13.63
C LYS A 959 -0.12 -37.66 -13.18
N LEU A 960 -0.43 -36.67 -14.01
CA LEU A 960 -1.56 -35.76 -13.85
C LEU A 960 -2.75 -36.14 -14.72
N GLY A 961 -2.55 -36.89 -15.79
CA GLY A 961 -3.64 -37.28 -16.70
C GLY A 961 -3.13 -37.80 -18.04
N THR A 962 -3.93 -37.63 -19.09
CA THR A 962 -3.59 -38.02 -20.47
C THR A 962 -3.97 -36.92 -21.45
N VAL A 963 -3.34 -36.88 -22.62
CA VAL A 963 -3.69 -35.89 -23.66
C VAL A 963 -5.11 -36.08 -24.21
N ARG A 964 -5.71 -37.26 -24.02
CA ARG A 964 -7.08 -37.58 -24.48
C ARG A 964 -8.14 -37.21 -23.44
N ASP A 965 -7.89 -37.58 -22.19
CA ASP A 965 -8.86 -37.42 -21.10
C ASP A 965 -8.70 -36.08 -20.37
N GLY A 966 -7.58 -35.39 -20.60
CA GLY A 966 -7.20 -34.18 -19.88
C GLY A 966 -6.46 -34.49 -18.59
N ILE A 967 -6.29 -33.46 -17.75
CA ILE A 967 -5.59 -33.55 -16.47
C ILE A 967 -6.54 -33.48 -15.28
N ASP A 968 -6.20 -34.21 -14.21
CA ASP A 968 -6.85 -34.12 -12.92
C ASP A 968 -6.51 -32.78 -12.25
N ARG A 969 -7.49 -31.88 -12.26
CA ARG A 969 -7.36 -30.54 -11.66
C ARG A 969 -7.27 -30.57 -10.14
N GLY A 970 -7.86 -31.58 -9.50
CA GLY A 970 -7.74 -31.77 -8.05
C GLY A 970 -6.31 -32.13 -7.69
N ALA A 971 -5.72 -33.10 -8.38
CA ALA A 971 -4.31 -33.49 -8.21
C ALA A 971 -3.36 -32.34 -8.53
N GLN A 972 -3.61 -31.58 -9.61
CA GLN A 972 -2.82 -30.40 -9.97
C GLN A 972 -2.88 -29.32 -8.87
N THR A 973 -4.08 -29.02 -8.36
CA THR A 973 -4.26 -28.03 -7.30
C THR A 973 -3.57 -28.47 -6.01
N ALA A 974 -3.75 -29.73 -5.60
CA ALA A 974 -3.08 -30.29 -4.43
C ALA A 974 -1.55 -30.25 -4.57
N PHE A 975 -1.02 -30.53 -5.77
CA PHE A 975 0.40 -30.40 -6.05
C PHE A 975 0.89 -28.97 -5.83
N LEU A 976 0.22 -27.97 -6.44
CA LEU A 976 0.60 -26.57 -6.29
C LEU A 976 0.50 -26.09 -4.83
N GLU A 977 -0.55 -26.48 -4.11
CA GLU A 977 -0.73 -26.17 -2.71
C GLU A 977 0.40 -26.65 -1.80
N GLN A 978 0.90 -27.86 -2.05
CA GLN A 978 1.97 -28.50 -1.26
C GLN A 978 3.37 -28.03 -1.66
N HIS A 979 3.55 -27.55 -2.90
CA HIS A 979 4.86 -27.19 -3.45
C HIS A 979 5.11 -25.68 -3.52
N HIS A 980 4.15 -24.88 -3.04
CA HIS A 980 4.32 -23.43 -2.90
C HIS A 980 5.54 -23.12 -2.02
N ILE A 981 6.33 -22.11 -2.40
CA ILE A 981 7.56 -21.75 -1.68
C ILE A 981 7.39 -21.48 -0.18
N ALA A 982 6.20 -21.01 0.22
CA ALA A 982 5.84 -20.79 1.62
C ALA A 982 5.80 -22.08 2.47
N GLU A 983 5.58 -23.24 1.84
CA GLU A 983 5.56 -24.55 2.51
C GLU A 983 6.96 -25.18 2.60
N LYS A 984 7.97 -24.63 1.90
CA LYS A 984 9.35 -25.12 1.94
C LYS A 984 10.13 -24.45 3.07
N THR A 985 10.49 -25.26 4.07
CA THR A 985 11.38 -24.85 5.18
C THR A 985 12.68 -24.25 4.61
N ASP A 986 13.22 -23.23 5.28
CA ASP A 986 14.42 -22.44 4.89
C ASP A 986 14.26 -21.54 3.65
N CYS A 987 13.45 -21.94 2.66
CA CYS A 987 13.26 -21.14 1.43
C CYS A 987 12.31 -19.95 1.62
N SER A 988 11.31 -20.06 2.50
CA SER A 988 10.32 -19.00 2.75
C SER A 988 10.92 -17.69 3.30
N ARG A 989 12.12 -17.77 3.88
CA ARG A 989 12.91 -16.65 4.41
C ARG A 989 14.20 -16.38 3.61
N CYS A 990 14.47 -17.15 2.55
CA CYS A 990 15.69 -17.00 1.77
C CYS A 990 15.57 -15.77 0.86
N TRP A 991 16.62 -14.97 0.80
CA TRP A 991 16.65 -13.75 0.00
C TRP A 991 16.70 -14.03 -1.52
N ALA A 992 17.36 -15.11 -1.93
CA ALA A 992 17.43 -15.56 -3.33
C ALA A 992 16.16 -16.32 -3.80
N ARG A 993 15.15 -16.48 -2.93
CA ARG A 993 13.93 -17.25 -3.23
C ARG A 993 13.16 -16.80 -4.48
N PRO A 994 13.10 -15.51 -4.88
CA PRO A 994 12.28 -15.09 -6.01
C PRO A 994 12.75 -15.69 -7.34
N LEU A 995 14.05 -15.99 -7.45
CA LEU A 995 14.64 -16.60 -8.65
C LEU A 995 14.74 -18.13 -8.53
N CYS A 996 15.06 -18.65 -7.33
CA CYS A 996 15.32 -20.08 -7.11
C CYS A 996 14.08 -20.94 -6.85
N SER A 997 13.13 -20.42 -6.05
CA SER A 997 11.93 -21.13 -5.56
C SER A 997 12.16 -22.56 -5.05
N GLY A 998 13.31 -22.84 -4.43
CA GLY A 998 13.59 -24.14 -3.80
C GLY A 998 14.07 -25.23 -4.75
N GLY A 999 14.37 -24.92 -6.02
CA GLY A 999 15.05 -25.82 -6.95
C GLY A 999 14.16 -26.85 -7.66
N CYS A 1000 14.78 -27.73 -8.46
CA CYS A 1000 14.10 -28.69 -9.32
C CYS A 1000 13.38 -29.81 -8.54
N TYR A 1001 12.09 -30.04 -8.81
CA TYR A 1001 11.32 -31.11 -8.20
C TYR A 1001 11.85 -32.51 -8.49
N HIS A 1002 12.33 -32.74 -9.72
CA HIS A 1002 12.90 -34.04 -10.11
C HIS A 1002 14.16 -34.35 -9.30
N GLU A 1003 15.01 -33.35 -9.12
CA GLU A 1003 16.22 -33.50 -8.31
C GLU A 1003 15.91 -33.74 -6.83
N ALA A 1004 14.93 -33.03 -6.28
CA ALA A 1004 14.45 -33.29 -4.93
C ALA A 1004 13.96 -34.74 -4.79
N HIS A 1005 13.23 -35.25 -5.79
CA HIS A 1005 12.78 -36.63 -5.80
C HIS A 1005 13.94 -37.63 -5.87
N VAL A 1006 14.87 -37.48 -6.81
CA VAL A 1006 16.03 -38.37 -6.94
C VAL A 1006 16.87 -38.39 -5.66
N ARG A 1007 17.05 -37.22 -5.02
CA ARG A 1007 17.95 -37.08 -3.88
C ARG A 1007 17.31 -37.45 -2.54
N TYR A 1008 16.02 -37.21 -2.38
CA TYR A 1008 15.32 -37.34 -1.09
C TYR A 1008 14.10 -38.26 -1.11
N GLY A 1009 13.76 -38.85 -2.26
CA GLY A 1009 12.56 -39.67 -2.44
C GLY A 1009 11.25 -38.87 -2.45
N THR A 1010 11.29 -37.54 -2.52
CA THR A 1010 10.11 -36.68 -2.50
C THR A 1010 10.34 -35.36 -3.25
N THR A 1011 9.30 -34.87 -3.93
CA THR A 1011 9.30 -33.56 -4.61
C THR A 1011 9.13 -32.37 -3.66
N LEU A 1012 8.74 -32.63 -2.41
CA LEU A 1012 8.42 -31.59 -1.41
C LEU A 1012 9.65 -30.88 -0.85
N ARG A 1013 10.81 -31.54 -0.84
CA ARG A 1013 12.02 -30.96 -0.22
C ARG A 1013 12.67 -29.90 -1.11
N PRO A 1014 13.28 -28.86 -0.52
CA PRO A 1014 14.16 -27.95 -1.25
C PRO A 1014 15.54 -28.59 -1.52
N ASN A 1015 16.19 -28.15 -2.60
CA ASN A 1015 17.53 -28.63 -2.97
C ASN A 1015 18.64 -27.92 -2.18
N LEU A 1016 18.75 -28.21 -0.89
CA LEU A 1016 19.66 -27.50 0.03
C LEU A 1016 21.15 -27.58 -0.32
N HIS A 1017 21.59 -28.66 -0.98
CA HIS A 1017 23.02 -28.92 -1.21
C HIS A 1017 23.77 -27.97 -2.13
N TYR A 1018 23.08 -27.17 -2.93
CA TYR A 1018 23.70 -26.13 -3.75
C TYR A 1018 23.17 -24.73 -3.42
N CYS A 1019 22.51 -24.56 -2.26
CA CYS A 1019 21.93 -23.27 -1.87
C CYS A 1019 22.98 -22.16 -1.82
N GLU A 1020 24.17 -22.43 -1.29
CA GLU A 1020 25.24 -21.42 -1.26
C GLU A 1020 25.73 -21.07 -2.67
N TRP A 1021 25.82 -22.06 -3.57
CA TRP A 1021 26.14 -21.81 -4.98
C TRP A 1021 25.09 -20.93 -5.66
N ILE A 1022 23.79 -21.20 -5.47
CA ILE A 1022 22.72 -20.37 -6.02
C ILE A 1022 22.75 -18.96 -5.44
N ARG A 1023 22.89 -18.80 -4.11
CA ARG A 1023 22.95 -17.46 -3.49
C ARG A 1023 24.14 -16.68 -4.03
N GLY A 1024 25.32 -17.31 -4.11
CA GLY A 1024 26.51 -16.67 -4.67
C GLY A 1024 26.38 -16.33 -6.15
N TRP A 1025 25.68 -17.16 -6.93
CA TRP A 1025 25.40 -16.88 -8.34
C TRP A 1025 24.41 -15.72 -8.51
N THR A 1026 23.33 -15.72 -7.74
CA THR A 1026 22.35 -14.63 -7.74
C THR A 1026 22.99 -13.29 -7.34
N ASP A 1027 23.81 -13.28 -6.29
CA ASP A 1027 24.57 -12.10 -5.86
C ASP A 1027 25.47 -11.57 -6.99
N THR A 1028 26.18 -12.48 -7.67
CA THR A 1028 27.00 -12.12 -8.83
C THR A 1028 26.16 -11.49 -9.93
N CYS A 1029 25.00 -12.06 -10.27
CA CYS A 1029 24.11 -11.51 -11.30
C CYS A 1029 23.52 -10.16 -10.90
N LEU A 1030 23.21 -9.92 -9.62
CA LEU A 1030 22.76 -8.62 -9.12
C LEU A 1030 23.86 -7.55 -9.32
N GLN A 1031 25.10 -7.86 -8.98
CA GLN A 1031 26.24 -6.96 -9.19
C GLN A 1031 26.42 -6.63 -10.68
N ILE A 1032 26.36 -7.64 -11.56
CA ILE A 1032 26.46 -7.44 -13.01
C ILE A 1032 25.26 -6.64 -13.55
N TYR A 1033 24.05 -6.87 -13.03
CA TYR A 1033 22.88 -6.07 -13.37
C TYR A 1033 23.09 -4.59 -13.04
N GLY A 1034 23.58 -4.29 -11.84
CA GLY A 1034 23.87 -2.91 -11.41
C GLY A 1034 25.00 -2.25 -12.22
N GLU A 1035 26.05 -3.01 -12.58
CA GLU A 1035 27.12 -2.52 -13.47
C GLU A 1035 26.58 -2.15 -14.85
N LEU A 1036 25.76 -3.03 -15.44
CA LEU A 1036 25.19 -2.80 -16.77
C LEU A 1036 24.11 -1.73 -16.77
N SER A 1037 23.35 -1.54 -15.69
CA SER A 1037 22.38 -0.44 -15.62
C SER A 1037 23.03 0.94 -15.69
N GLU A 1038 24.27 1.07 -15.24
CA GLU A 1038 25.02 2.32 -15.31
C GLU A 1038 25.87 2.42 -16.60
N ARG A 1039 26.54 1.32 -17.00
CA ARG A 1039 27.48 1.32 -18.14
C ARG A 1039 26.81 1.11 -19.49
N ASN A 1040 25.70 0.35 -19.55
CA ASN A 1040 24.97 0.06 -20.79
C ASN A 1040 23.47 -0.23 -20.53
N PRO A 1041 22.67 0.76 -20.09
CA PRO A 1041 21.24 0.57 -19.82
C PRO A 1041 20.44 0.16 -21.06
N GLU A 1042 20.89 0.52 -22.27
CA GLU A 1042 20.22 0.13 -23.52
C GLU A 1042 20.21 -1.39 -23.71
N PHE A 1043 21.24 -2.12 -23.26
CA PHE A 1043 21.24 -3.58 -23.30
C PHE A 1043 20.08 -4.17 -22.50
N LEU A 1044 19.86 -3.68 -21.27
CA LEU A 1044 18.79 -4.16 -20.39
C LEU A 1044 17.41 -3.85 -20.98
N SER A 1045 17.22 -2.67 -21.57
CA SER A 1045 15.96 -2.26 -22.22
C SER A 1045 15.51 -3.16 -23.38
N ARG A 1046 16.40 -4.03 -23.90
CA ARG A 1046 16.03 -5.02 -24.92
C ARG A 1046 15.10 -6.08 -24.35
N PHE A 1047 15.19 -6.38 -23.06
CA PHE A 1047 14.31 -7.32 -22.38
C PHE A 1047 12.88 -6.80 -22.27
N ASP A 1048 12.66 -5.48 -22.30
CA ASP A 1048 11.33 -4.85 -22.39
C ASP A 1048 10.70 -5.04 -23.79
N ARG A 1049 11.52 -4.98 -24.85
CA ARG A 1049 11.04 -5.02 -26.25
C ARG A 1049 10.58 -6.41 -26.70
N ASP A 1050 11.04 -7.45 -26.02
CA ASP A 1050 10.54 -8.80 -26.23
C ASP A 1050 9.09 -8.96 -25.73
N GLU A 1051 8.58 -8.07 -24.85
CA GLU A 1051 7.14 -7.93 -24.56
C GLU A 1051 6.38 -7.22 -25.69
N VAL A 1052 6.96 -6.18 -26.32
CA VAL A 1052 6.28 -5.43 -27.40
C VAL A 1052 6.02 -6.30 -28.63
N LYS A 1053 6.85 -7.32 -28.92
CA LYS A 1053 6.52 -8.33 -29.95
C LYS A 1053 5.43 -9.32 -29.53
N ALA A 1054 5.23 -9.52 -28.23
CA ALA A 1054 4.14 -10.35 -27.69
C ALA A 1054 2.82 -9.54 -27.57
N GLU A 1055 2.89 -8.25 -27.25
CA GLU A 1055 1.74 -7.33 -27.19
C GLU A 1055 1.32 -6.78 -28.56
N ALA A 1056 2.23 -6.58 -29.51
CA ALA A 1056 1.86 -6.26 -30.90
C ALA A 1056 1.30 -7.47 -31.68
N ALA A 1057 1.30 -8.66 -31.04
CA ALA A 1057 0.61 -9.86 -31.49
C ALA A 1057 -0.68 -10.16 -30.69
N LEU A 1058 -1.10 -9.24 -29.80
CA LEU A 1058 -2.45 -9.13 -29.23
C LEU A 1058 -3.24 -8.06 -29.98
#